data_AF-A0A182IM88-F1
#
_entry.id   AF-A0A182IM88-F1
#
_cell.length_a   1.000
_cell.length_b   1.000
_cell.length_c   1.000
_cell.angle_alpha   90.00
_cell.angle_beta   90.00
_cell.angle_gamma   90.00
#
_symmetry.space_group_name_H-M   'P 1'
#
loop_
_entity.id
_entity.type
_entity.pdbx_description
1 polymer ?
#
loop_
_entity_poly.entity_id
_entity_poly.type
_entity_poly.pdbx_seq_one_letter_code
_entity_poly.pdbx_strand_id
1 'polypeptide(L)'
;MVVLLDANLTDRESLLFDFLSIKHCKHTIIFDCHSEQEQEAEVIFERKTVLKAAGARSTSVRFVDISTASRPRHNVTTIFTTRLYAKCCCVLDYTCPGASGLLEEVSKYRLLNNTFSWLLLPRTTANRADVHRVLWNTTGIQMNTDLITTDLAGDGSVNLFDIYSKGRHLCKDIYRTLYGSWRRGQGFSLIGNYSGYRIRQNFNFLQLRGVTVIDRENVTSAMVDRLLSEPGLTKGIVAFVKYHYALLVVLRDFHNFTIKYRSTRGWAGRLPSGYRLGLLGVVKRHEADVAATGIIMRLSRQPELDSIHYSWAFETGFIYKITPDIGSKSEGNGFVAPFSPSVWIAFLLSLALAVAVLKYLATLAGRWMREHEPTRATVAYLVDVVSCVAQQGVPYVSRLVPARVALIVLLVANLVLYNYYTSTVVSGLLSSQMIGPETIPQVIDSPLKLSLTDTGYHRILLREQTLPYSTRMHERTAFPPRLPNDLPLFTDVDHAVPFLRRGGHVLHCELTEVYPAIANQFTANEICELRTVEGLYKYDIRVMAFILPKHSMYAEMFKITVSYERMDVQFPEHISRFDVVGSGVLQSQRQKPVNVQIVHQSWSYSLGFIFRLTPEVNGVTREVSFLSPFTGAVWGAVLVVIALALMALQLTGACHASGAPPSHNHFLIDMIGLLAQQGTTKSSARIPVRIALYAVLLMNFLLYNYYSDSIVGELLSVTNPGPTTIGQLAECPLTVVFHNDSYNHALLEIEQGE
;
A
#
# COMPACT_ATOMS: atom_id res chain seq x y z
N MET A 1 -50.04 3.57 13.85
CA MET A 1 -51.28 4.34 13.63
C MET A 1 -51.20 5.03 12.27
N VAL A 2 -51.66 4.36 11.19
CA VAL A 2 -52.10 4.99 9.94
C VAL A 2 -53.15 4.04 9.34
N VAL A 3 -54.36 4.12 9.87
CA VAL A 3 -55.59 3.61 9.27
C VAL A 3 -56.39 4.89 9.02
N LEU A 4 -56.79 5.18 7.78
CA LEU A 4 -57.89 6.09 7.35
C LEU A 4 -57.69 6.77 5.97
N LEU A 5 -57.13 6.11 4.94
CA LEU A 5 -57.19 6.64 3.55
C LEU A 5 -57.52 5.61 2.44
N ASP A 6 -57.85 4.35 2.77
CA ASP A 6 -58.06 3.29 1.75
C ASP A 6 -59.50 3.17 1.21
N ALA A 7 -60.43 4.03 1.62
CA ALA A 7 -61.86 3.82 1.34
C ALA A 7 -62.29 4.01 -0.12
N ASN A 8 -61.46 4.59 -0.99
CA ASN A 8 -61.82 4.94 -2.37
C ASN A 8 -60.93 4.32 -3.46
N LEU A 9 -60.00 3.42 -3.11
CA LEU A 9 -59.13 2.76 -4.10
C LEU A 9 -59.75 1.44 -4.58
N THR A 10 -59.65 1.18 -5.88
CA THR A 10 -59.95 -0.14 -6.47
C THR A 10 -58.88 -1.17 -6.07
N ASP A 11 -59.17 -2.46 -6.20
CA ASP A 11 -58.22 -3.54 -5.85
C ASP A 11 -56.88 -3.37 -6.59
N ARG A 12 -56.92 -2.95 -7.85
CA ARG A 12 -55.71 -2.70 -8.66
C ARG A 12 -54.90 -1.51 -8.14
N GLU A 13 -55.56 -0.44 -7.73
CA GLU A 13 -54.89 0.75 -7.19
C GLU A 13 -54.27 0.47 -5.81
N SER A 14 -54.95 -0.29 -4.96
CA SER A 14 -54.38 -0.76 -3.70
C SER A 14 -53.15 -1.65 -3.94
N LEU A 15 -53.23 -2.58 -4.90
CA LEU A 15 -52.08 -3.42 -5.30
C LEU A 15 -50.89 -2.58 -5.80
N LEU A 16 -51.15 -1.54 -6.61
CA LEU A 16 -50.13 -0.62 -7.09
C LEU A 16 -49.38 0.04 -5.94
N PHE A 17 -50.09 0.69 -5.01
CA PHE A 17 -49.43 1.42 -3.93
C PHE A 17 -48.74 0.52 -2.91
N ASP A 18 -49.27 -0.67 -2.68
CA ASP A 18 -48.61 -1.67 -1.86
C ASP A 18 -47.32 -2.19 -2.54
N PHE A 19 -47.31 -2.34 -3.88
CA PHE A 19 -46.11 -2.67 -4.65
C PHE A 19 -45.06 -1.55 -4.58
N LEU A 20 -45.48 -0.29 -4.69
CA LEU A 20 -44.56 0.85 -4.54
C LEU A 20 -43.94 0.89 -3.14
N SER A 21 -44.73 0.57 -2.11
CA SER A 21 -44.28 0.46 -0.72
C SER A 21 -43.24 -0.66 -0.58
N ILE A 22 -43.54 -1.88 -1.05
CA ILE A 22 -42.66 -3.04 -0.88
C ILE A 22 -41.34 -2.91 -1.66
N LYS A 23 -41.35 -2.18 -2.78
CA LYS A 23 -40.15 -1.91 -3.57
C LYS A 23 -39.44 -0.62 -3.16
N HIS A 24 -39.97 0.13 -2.18
CA HIS A 24 -39.45 1.43 -1.73
C HIS A 24 -39.27 2.45 -2.87
N CYS A 25 -40.22 2.49 -3.80
CA CYS A 25 -40.17 3.37 -4.97
C CYS A 25 -40.74 4.76 -4.66
N LYS A 26 -39.98 5.82 -4.96
CA LYS A 26 -40.45 7.22 -4.86
C LYS A 26 -40.91 7.80 -6.20
N HIS A 27 -40.49 7.18 -7.30
CA HIS A 27 -40.86 7.55 -8.67
C HIS A 27 -41.50 6.36 -9.36
N THR A 28 -42.63 6.59 -10.02
CA THR A 28 -43.40 5.56 -10.73
C THR A 28 -43.73 6.01 -12.14
N ILE A 29 -43.52 5.13 -13.10
CA ILE A 29 -43.91 5.33 -14.50
C ILE A 29 -44.97 4.29 -14.85
N ILE A 30 -46.15 4.74 -15.25
CA ILE A 30 -47.27 3.88 -15.61
C ILE A 30 -47.47 3.97 -17.12
N PHE A 31 -47.27 2.84 -17.81
CA PHE A 31 -47.52 2.67 -19.23
C PHE A 31 -48.90 2.05 -19.43
N ASP A 32 -49.80 2.84 -20.03
CA ASP A 32 -51.21 2.49 -20.22
C ASP A 32 -51.67 2.95 -21.61
N CYS A 33 -52.80 2.44 -22.10
CA CYS A 33 -53.38 2.86 -23.38
C CYS A 33 -54.87 3.17 -23.25
N HIS A 34 -55.27 4.33 -23.79
CA HIS A 34 -56.69 4.69 -23.95
C HIS A 34 -57.19 4.30 -25.35
N SER A 35 -58.34 3.65 -25.41
CA SER A 35 -59.11 3.50 -26.65
C SER A 35 -59.98 4.76 -26.81
N GLU A 36 -59.81 5.50 -27.90
CA GLU A 36 -60.70 6.64 -28.24
C GLU A 36 -62.04 6.18 -28.87
N GLN A 37 -62.24 4.88 -29.10
CA GLN A 37 -63.38 4.35 -29.89
C GLN A 37 -64.43 3.54 -29.13
N GLU A 38 -64.30 3.32 -27.82
CA GLU A 38 -65.34 2.67 -27.01
C GLU A 38 -65.62 3.49 -25.75
N GLN A 39 -66.87 3.94 -25.63
CA GLN A 39 -67.38 4.77 -24.54
C GLN A 39 -67.40 4.08 -23.15
N GLU A 40 -66.86 2.86 -23.05
CA GLU A 40 -66.70 2.08 -21.81
C GLU A 40 -65.40 1.24 -21.83
N ALA A 41 -64.27 1.80 -22.28
CA ALA A 41 -62.99 1.07 -22.21
C ALA A 41 -62.49 0.98 -20.75
N GLU A 42 -62.50 -0.23 -20.16
CA GLU A 42 -61.88 -0.56 -18.87
C GLU A 42 -60.41 -0.08 -18.82
N VAL A 43 -60.17 1.04 -18.14
CA VAL A 43 -58.82 1.55 -17.86
C VAL A 43 -58.26 0.79 -16.66
N ILE A 44 -56.98 0.37 -16.69
CA ILE A 44 -56.38 -0.36 -15.56
C ILE A 44 -56.38 0.48 -14.27
N PHE A 45 -56.18 1.79 -14.41
CA PHE A 45 -56.10 2.74 -13.29
C PHE A 45 -56.88 4.02 -13.57
N GLU A 46 -57.62 4.53 -12.58
CA GLU A 46 -58.25 5.85 -12.70
C GLU A 46 -57.21 6.94 -12.41
N ARG A 47 -56.77 7.68 -13.44
CA ARG A 47 -55.67 8.66 -13.34
C ARG A 47 -55.85 9.67 -12.20
N LYS A 48 -57.06 10.18 -12.00
CA LYS A 48 -57.36 11.18 -10.95
C LYS A 48 -57.16 10.60 -9.55
N THR A 49 -57.64 9.37 -9.35
CA THR A 49 -57.58 8.65 -8.08
C THR A 49 -56.15 8.28 -7.72
N VAL A 50 -55.38 7.76 -8.68
CA VAL A 50 -53.94 7.46 -8.50
C VAL A 50 -53.12 8.72 -8.21
N LEU A 51 -53.32 9.83 -8.94
CA LEU A 51 -52.56 11.06 -8.69
C LEU A 51 -52.85 11.67 -7.31
N LYS A 52 -54.11 11.61 -6.85
CA LYS A 52 -54.50 12.07 -5.51
C LYS A 52 -53.87 11.23 -4.41
N ALA A 53 -53.93 9.90 -4.53
CA ALA A 53 -53.32 8.98 -3.58
C ALA A 53 -51.78 9.07 -3.58
N ALA A 54 -51.17 9.29 -4.75
CA ALA A 54 -49.74 9.47 -4.89
C ALA A 54 -49.23 10.76 -4.22
N GLY A 55 -49.97 11.87 -4.35
CA GLY A 55 -49.67 13.12 -3.67
C GLY A 55 -49.68 12.98 -2.13
N ALA A 56 -50.65 12.24 -1.59
CA ALA A 56 -50.73 11.96 -0.15
C ALA A 56 -49.56 11.10 0.38
N ARG A 57 -48.97 10.25 -0.48
CA ARG A 57 -47.84 9.35 -0.14
C ARG A 57 -46.47 9.90 -0.56
N SER A 58 -46.39 11.17 -1.00
CA SER A 58 -45.17 11.81 -1.51
C SER A 58 -44.46 11.03 -2.64
N THR A 59 -45.22 10.28 -3.43
CA THR A 59 -44.73 9.52 -4.59
C THR A 59 -45.00 10.28 -5.88
N SER A 60 -43.99 10.41 -6.75
CA SER A 60 -44.16 11.01 -8.07
C SER A 60 -44.60 9.96 -9.08
N VAL A 61 -45.72 10.20 -9.77
CA VAL A 61 -46.29 9.29 -10.78
C VAL A 61 -46.33 9.98 -12.15
N ARG A 62 -45.84 9.31 -13.18
CA ARG A 62 -45.89 9.75 -14.58
C ARG A 62 -46.64 8.73 -15.43
N PHE A 63 -47.69 9.18 -16.11
CA PHE A 63 -48.41 8.35 -17.09
C PHE A 63 -47.81 8.52 -18.48
N VAL A 64 -47.64 7.40 -19.20
CA VAL A 64 -47.16 7.35 -20.59
C VAL A 64 -48.16 6.56 -21.40
N ASP A 65 -48.72 7.19 -22.45
CA ASP A 65 -49.69 6.55 -23.34
C ASP A 65 -48.98 5.70 -24.42
N ILE A 66 -49.36 4.42 -24.51
CA ILE A 66 -48.84 3.41 -25.44
C ILE A 66 -49.93 2.82 -26.36
N SER A 67 -50.96 3.61 -26.67
CA SER A 67 -52.13 3.23 -27.50
C SER A 67 -51.85 2.92 -28.96
N THR A 68 -50.88 3.58 -29.60
CA THR A 68 -50.64 3.44 -31.05
C THR A 68 -49.26 2.87 -31.35
N ALA A 69 -49.21 1.80 -32.16
CA ALA A 69 -47.96 1.19 -32.63
C ALA A 69 -47.21 2.05 -33.69
N SER A 70 -47.86 3.07 -34.25
CA SER A 70 -47.43 3.79 -35.48
C SER A 70 -46.98 5.25 -35.29
N ARG A 71 -47.05 5.84 -34.08
CA ARG A 71 -46.54 7.20 -33.82
C ARG A 71 -45.05 7.18 -33.41
N PRO A 72 -44.22 8.14 -33.87
CA PRO A 72 -42.79 8.09 -33.63
C PRO A 72 -42.47 8.36 -32.15
N ARG A 73 -41.94 7.32 -31.49
CA ARG A 73 -40.91 7.33 -30.43
C ARG A 73 -41.18 8.27 -29.26
N HIS A 74 -41.86 7.76 -28.22
CA HIS A 74 -41.40 8.11 -26.88
C HIS A 74 -39.96 7.60 -26.79
N ASN A 75 -38.98 8.48 -26.87
CA ASN A 75 -37.60 8.07 -26.77
C ASN A 75 -37.41 7.49 -25.35
N VAL A 76 -37.28 6.17 -25.23
CA VAL A 76 -37.13 5.50 -23.93
C VAL A 76 -35.98 6.13 -23.13
N THR A 77 -34.96 6.68 -23.79
CA THR A 77 -33.87 7.41 -23.12
C THR A 77 -34.27 8.76 -22.50
N THR A 78 -35.37 9.39 -22.92
CA THR A 78 -35.92 10.61 -22.29
C THR A 78 -36.94 10.29 -21.19
N ILE A 79 -37.58 9.12 -21.26
CA ILE A 79 -38.44 8.61 -20.17
C ILE A 79 -37.57 8.19 -18.98
N PHE A 80 -36.51 7.43 -19.25
CA PHE A 80 -35.58 6.90 -18.26
C PHE A 80 -34.34 7.79 -18.19
N THR A 81 -34.39 8.82 -17.36
CA THR A 81 -33.25 9.74 -17.19
C THR A 81 -32.16 9.12 -16.30
N THR A 82 -30.90 9.47 -16.55
CA THR A 82 -29.74 8.97 -15.79
C THR A 82 -29.58 9.59 -14.40
N ARG A 83 -30.40 10.60 -14.05
CA ARG A 83 -30.38 11.32 -12.76
C ARG A 83 -31.57 10.92 -11.89
N LEU A 84 -31.66 9.63 -11.55
CA LEU A 84 -32.65 9.14 -10.60
C LEU A 84 -32.03 9.13 -9.19
N TYR A 85 -32.50 10.01 -8.32
CA TYR A 85 -32.06 10.10 -6.92
C TYR A 85 -32.74 9.07 -6.00
N ALA A 86 -33.73 8.34 -6.53
CA ALA A 86 -34.47 7.29 -5.82
C ALA A 86 -34.89 6.17 -6.77
N LYS A 87 -35.16 4.98 -6.23
CA LYS A 87 -35.58 3.80 -7.00
C LYS A 87 -36.88 4.08 -7.76
N CYS A 88 -36.90 3.67 -9.04
CA CYS A 88 -38.01 3.88 -9.94
C CYS A 88 -38.75 2.57 -10.22
N CYS A 89 -40.08 2.59 -10.08
CA CYS A 89 -40.96 1.49 -10.41
C CYS A 89 -41.67 1.76 -11.73
N CYS A 90 -41.80 0.73 -12.56
CA CYS A 90 -42.49 0.78 -13.84
C CYS A 90 -43.65 -0.19 -13.83
N VAL A 91 -44.83 0.29 -14.22
CA VAL A 91 -46.04 -0.53 -14.33
C VAL A 91 -46.47 -0.53 -15.78
N LEU A 92 -46.63 -1.72 -16.35
CA LEU A 92 -46.94 -1.90 -17.76
C LEU A 92 -48.22 -2.71 -17.91
N ASP A 93 -49.18 -2.12 -18.62
CA ASP A 93 -50.26 -2.87 -19.26
C ASP A 93 -49.68 -3.66 -20.44
N TYR A 94 -49.49 -4.98 -20.26
CA TYR A 94 -48.94 -5.82 -21.33
C TYR A 94 -49.97 -6.21 -22.40
N THR A 95 -51.25 -5.90 -22.19
CA THR A 95 -52.33 -6.13 -23.18
C THR A 95 -52.45 -4.98 -24.18
N CYS A 96 -51.79 -3.84 -23.92
CA CYS A 96 -51.76 -2.71 -24.84
C CYS A 96 -51.06 -3.05 -26.16
N PRO A 97 -51.59 -2.58 -27.31
CA PRO A 97 -50.97 -2.83 -28.63
C PRO A 97 -49.50 -2.39 -28.71
N GLY A 98 -49.12 -1.29 -28.04
CA GLY A 98 -47.75 -0.78 -28.01
C GLY A 98 -46.79 -1.46 -27.01
N ALA A 99 -47.27 -2.40 -26.18
CA ALA A 99 -46.45 -2.98 -25.10
C ALA A 99 -45.26 -3.82 -25.62
N SER A 100 -45.46 -4.56 -26.70
CA SER A 100 -44.41 -5.39 -27.32
C SER A 100 -43.24 -4.54 -27.85
N GLY A 101 -43.53 -3.45 -28.56
CA GLY A 101 -42.52 -2.51 -29.04
C GLY A 101 -41.78 -1.80 -27.91
N LEU A 102 -42.49 -1.42 -26.84
CA LEU A 102 -41.85 -0.84 -25.64
C LEU A 102 -40.87 -1.83 -24.98
N LEU A 103 -41.30 -3.08 -24.76
CA LEU A 103 -40.44 -4.10 -24.15
C LEU A 103 -39.20 -4.42 -24.99
N GLU A 104 -39.31 -4.35 -26.32
CA GLU A 104 -38.17 -4.48 -27.23
C GLU A 104 -37.19 -3.32 -27.07
N GLU A 105 -37.66 -2.07 -27.03
CA GLU A 105 -36.80 -0.90 -26.80
C GLU A 105 -36.16 -0.91 -25.41
N VAL A 106 -36.93 -1.22 -24.36
CA VAL A 106 -36.45 -1.35 -22.98
C VAL A 106 -35.38 -2.46 -22.89
N SER A 107 -35.56 -3.57 -23.61
CA SER A 107 -34.58 -4.64 -23.72
C SER A 107 -33.30 -4.18 -24.42
N LYS A 108 -33.43 -3.43 -25.52
CA LYS A 108 -32.30 -2.88 -26.28
C LYS A 108 -31.42 -1.95 -25.43
N TYR A 109 -32.02 -1.15 -24.56
CA TYR A 109 -31.31 -0.24 -23.65
C TYR A 109 -30.94 -0.88 -22.29
N ARG A 110 -31.22 -2.18 -22.08
CA ARG A 110 -30.94 -2.92 -20.83
C ARG A 110 -31.56 -2.31 -19.57
N LEU A 111 -32.80 -1.83 -19.68
CA LEU A 111 -33.54 -1.21 -18.58
C LEU A 111 -34.33 -2.21 -17.71
N LEU A 112 -34.32 -3.50 -18.09
CA LEU A 112 -34.82 -4.62 -17.29
C LEU A 112 -33.75 -5.14 -16.31
N ASN A 113 -33.22 -4.26 -15.46
CA ASN A 113 -32.19 -4.58 -14.49
C ASN A 113 -32.67 -4.22 -13.05
N ASN A 114 -31.84 -4.45 -12.03
CA ASN A 114 -32.21 -4.18 -10.63
C ASN A 114 -32.40 -2.69 -10.29
N THR A 115 -32.06 -1.74 -11.19
CA THR A 115 -32.30 -0.30 -10.94
C THR A 115 -33.76 0.07 -11.13
N PHE A 116 -34.51 -0.69 -11.93
CA PHE A 116 -35.94 -0.50 -12.20
C PHE A 116 -36.74 -1.73 -11.78
N SER A 117 -37.76 -1.54 -10.96
CA SER A 117 -38.68 -2.63 -10.60
C SER A 117 -39.90 -2.59 -11.51
N TRP A 118 -40.17 -3.68 -12.23
CA TRP A 118 -41.25 -3.78 -13.21
C TRP A 118 -42.42 -4.60 -12.68
N LEU A 119 -43.64 -4.11 -12.89
CA LEU A 119 -44.89 -4.82 -12.62
C LEU A 119 -45.72 -4.90 -13.91
N LEU A 120 -46.03 -6.11 -14.35
CA LEU A 120 -46.83 -6.35 -15.55
C LEU A 120 -48.24 -6.76 -15.13
N LEU A 121 -49.22 -5.98 -15.57
CA LEU A 121 -50.64 -6.17 -15.25
C LEU A 121 -51.45 -6.35 -16.53
N PRO A 122 -52.45 -7.24 -16.54
CA PRO A 122 -53.41 -7.29 -17.61
C PRO A 122 -54.60 -6.36 -17.40
N ARG A 123 -55.24 -5.97 -18.51
CA ARG A 123 -56.50 -5.24 -18.52
C ARG A 123 -57.70 -6.11 -18.18
N THR A 124 -57.82 -7.29 -18.80
CA THR A 124 -58.87 -8.29 -18.55
C THR A 124 -58.32 -9.50 -17.81
N THR A 125 -59.14 -10.50 -17.45
CA THR A 125 -58.66 -11.78 -16.89
C THR A 125 -57.83 -12.51 -17.95
N ALA A 126 -56.56 -12.17 -18.07
CA ALA A 126 -55.69 -12.67 -19.11
C ALA A 126 -55.38 -14.16 -18.89
N ASN A 127 -55.40 -14.92 -19.98
CA ASN A 127 -54.95 -16.29 -19.97
C ASN A 127 -53.44 -16.32 -19.76
N ARG A 128 -52.95 -17.28 -18.96
CA ARG A 128 -51.52 -17.52 -18.71
C ARG A 128 -50.66 -17.59 -20.00
N ALA A 129 -51.27 -17.97 -21.11
CA ALA A 129 -50.64 -18.04 -22.43
C ALA A 129 -50.23 -16.67 -23.00
N ASP A 130 -50.98 -15.60 -22.68
CA ASP A 130 -50.74 -14.27 -23.24
C ASP A 130 -49.51 -13.60 -22.59
N VAL A 131 -49.40 -13.69 -21.26
CA VAL A 131 -48.20 -13.28 -20.51
C VAL A 131 -46.97 -14.02 -21.04
N HIS A 132 -47.06 -15.34 -21.18
CA HIS A 132 -45.94 -16.16 -21.62
C HIS A 132 -45.47 -15.75 -23.03
N ARG A 133 -46.40 -15.42 -23.94
CA ARG A 133 -46.07 -14.97 -25.30
C ARG A 133 -45.32 -13.64 -25.29
N VAL A 134 -45.78 -12.66 -24.51
CA VAL A 134 -45.13 -11.34 -24.40
C VAL A 134 -43.74 -11.46 -23.78
N LEU A 135 -43.62 -12.21 -22.68
CA LEU A 135 -42.33 -12.44 -22.02
C LEU A 135 -41.35 -13.20 -22.92
N TRP A 136 -41.81 -14.18 -23.69
CA TRP A 136 -40.96 -14.92 -24.61
C TRP A 136 -40.35 -14.05 -25.71
N ASN A 137 -41.11 -13.10 -26.24
CA ASN A 137 -40.58 -12.17 -27.25
C ASN A 137 -39.61 -11.13 -26.65
N THR A 138 -39.55 -11.01 -25.32
CA THR A 138 -38.68 -10.04 -24.63
C THR A 138 -37.29 -10.64 -24.40
N THR A 139 -36.28 -10.18 -25.15
CA THR A 139 -34.90 -10.71 -25.06
C THR A 139 -34.10 -10.13 -23.88
N GLY A 140 -34.53 -8.99 -23.33
CA GLY A 140 -33.82 -8.27 -22.27
C GLY A 140 -34.01 -8.81 -20.86
N ILE A 141 -34.81 -9.87 -20.68
CA ILE A 141 -35.01 -10.51 -19.37
C ILE A 141 -33.72 -11.26 -18.99
N GLN A 142 -33.13 -10.87 -17.87
CA GLN A 142 -31.81 -11.28 -17.42
C GLN A 142 -31.85 -11.77 -15.96
N MET A 143 -30.69 -12.14 -15.45
CA MET A 143 -30.54 -12.69 -14.10
C MET A 143 -30.75 -11.64 -13.00
N ASN A 144 -30.46 -10.38 -13.32
CA ASN A 144 -30.63 -9.20 -12.48
C ASN A 144 -31.91 -8.43 -12.83
N THR A 145 -32.89 -9.05 -13.47
CA THR A 145 -34.18 -8.42 -13.74
C THR A 145 -35.05 -8.46 -12.48
N ASP A 146 -35.65 -7.33 -12.12
CA ASP A 146 -36.69 -7.24 -11.08
C ASP A 146 -38.05 -7.04 -11.75
N LEU A 147 -38.70 -8.14 -12.14
CA LEU A 147 -39.93 -8.15 -12.94
C LEU A 147 -40.96 -9.07 -12.29
N ILE A 148 -42.12 -8.51 -11.93
CA ILE A 148 -43.23 -9.24 -11.32
C ILE A 148 -44.42 -9.28 -12.28
N THR A 149 -45.00 -10.46 -12.45
CA THR A 149 -46.28 -10.67 -13.14
C THR A 149 -47.35 -11.12 -12.17
N THR A 150 -48.62 -10.87 -12.49
CA THR A 150 -49.75 -11.22 -11.64
C THR A 150 -50.68 -12.23 -12.29
N ASP A 151 -51.17 -13.19 -11.50
CA ASP A 151 -52.26 -14.09 -11.87
C ASP A 151 -53.37 -13.99 -10.80
N LEU A 152 -54.62 -14.00 -11.24
CA LEU A 152 -55.76 -14.13 -10.34
C LEU A 152 -55.86 -15.57 -9.83
N ALA A 153 -55.89 -15.72 -8.51
CA ALA A 153 -56.18 -16.99 -7.86
C ALA A 153 -57.71 -17.16 -7.71
N GLY A 154 -58.18 -18.41 -7.73
CA GLY A 154 -59.61 -18.72 -7.64
C GLY A 154 -60.28 -18.34 -6.32
N ASP A 155 -59.51 -17.94 -5.30
CA ASP A 155 -59.96 -17.51 -3.97
C ASP A 155 -60.06 -15.97 -3.84
N GLY A 156 -59.92 -15.22 -4.94
CA GLY A 156 -59.92 -13.76 -4.95
C GLY A 156 -58.59 -13.12 -4.54
N SER A 157 -57.54 -13.91 -4.31
CA SER A 157 -56.18 -13.40 -4.11
C SER A 157 -55.44 -13.22 -5.44
N VAL A 158 -54.39 -12.38 -5.44
CA VAL A 158 -53.54 -12.18 -6.61
C VAL A 158 -52.18 -12.83 -6.33
N ASN A 159 -51.84 -13.86 -7.11
CA ASN A 159 -50.54 -14.51 -7.04
C ASN A 159 -49.51 -13.71 -7.83
N LEU A 160 -48.35 -13.50 -7.22
CA LEU A 160 -47.26 -12.70 -7.76
C LEU A 160 -46.14 -13.65 -8.16
N PHE A 161 -45.63 -13.49 -9.37
CA PHE A 161 -44.54 -14.33 -9.87
C PHE A 161 -43.34 -13.48 -10.28
N ASP A 162 -42.17 -13.84 -9.76
CA ASP A 162 -40.88 -13.30 -10.15
C ASP A 162 -40.41 -13.95 -11.46
N ILE A 163 -40.09 -13.11 -12.44
CA ILE A 163 -39.69 -13.49 -13.79
C ILE A 163 -38.24 -13.10 -14.02
N TYR A 164 -37.41 -14.10 -14.36
CA TYR A 164 -35.99 -13.88 -14.64
C TYR A 164 -35.46 -14.92 -15.62
N SER A 165 -34.27 -14.71 -16.17
CA SER A 165 -33.57 -15.73 -16.95
C SER A 165 -32.11 -15.80 -16.55
N LYS A 166 -31.59 -17.02 -16.41
CA LYS A 166 -30.19 -17.26 -16.06
C LYS A 166 -29.24 -17.05 -17.24
N GLY A 167 -29.75 -16.96 -18.47
CA GLY A 167 -28.93 -17.05 -19.68
C GLY A 167 -29.67 -16.68 -20.97
N ARG A 168 -30.53 -15.65 -20.97
CA ARG A 168 -31.37 -15.33 -22.15
C ARG A 168 -30.55 -15.05 -23.40
N HIS A 169 -29.40 -14.39 -23.25
CA HIS A 169 -28.44 -14.14 -24.32
C HIS A 169 -27.71 -15.39 -24.83
N LEU A 170 -27.82 -16.51 -24.10
CA LEU A 170 -27.36 -17.86 -24.46
C LEU A 170 -28.53 -18.75 -24.90
N CYS A 171 -29.65 -18.15 -25.32
CA CYS A 171 -30.87 -18.83 -25.76
C CYS A 171 -31.47 -19.76 -24.68
N LYS A 172 -31.40 -19.36 -23.41
CA LYS A 172 -32.04 -20.10 -22.29
C LYS A 172 -33.44 -19.60 -21.96
N ASP A 173 -34.20 -20.47 -21.31
CA ASP A 173 -35.58 -20.22 -20.92
C ASP A 173 -35.73 -19.17 -19.82
N ILE A 174 -36.98 -18.74 -19.64
CA ILE A 174 -37.40 -17.83 -18.59
C ILE A 174 -37.93 -18.66 -17.42
N TYR A 175 -37.50 -18.32 -16.22
CA TYR A 175 -37.97 -18.91 -14.98
C TYR A 175 -39.09 -18.06 -14.41
N ARG A 176 -40.09 -18.74 -13.84
CA ARG A 176 -41.24 -18.13 -13.19
C ARG A 176 -41.38 -18.74 -11.80
N THR A 177 -41.09 -17.95 -10.77
CA THR A 177 -41.10 -18.41 -9.37
C THR A 177 -42.17 -17.67 -8.60
N LEU A 178 -42.93 -18.35 -7.74
CA LEU A 178 -43.91 -17.68 -6.88
C LEU A 178 -43.17 -16.74 -5.91
N TYR A 179 -43.55 -15.47 -5.91
CA TYR A 179 -42.99 -14.43 -5.04
C TYR A 179 -43.82 -14.27 -3.76
N GLY A 180 -45.14 -14.37 -3.91
CA GLY A 180 -46.10 -14.26 -2.81
C GLY A 180 -47.53 -14.10 -3.33
N SER A 181 -48.45 -13.78 -2.43
CA SER A 181 -49.84 -13.48 -2.74
C SER A 181 -50.24 -12.11 -2.18
N TRP A 182 -51.10 -11.39 -2.88
CA TRP A 182 -51.67 -10.14 -2.42
C TRP A 182 -53.18 -10.26 -2.20
N ARG A 183 -53.68 -9.65 -1.13
CA ARG A 183 -55.11 -9.55 -0.82
C ARG A 183 -55.45 -8.14 -0.33
N ARG A 184 -56.60 -7.62 -0.73
CA ARG A 184 -57.08 -6.31 -0.28
C ARG A 184 -57.20 -6.28 1.25
N GLY A 185 -56.68 -5.23 1.88
CA GLY A 185 -56.71 -5.02 3.34
C GLY A 185 -55.65 -5.81 4.13
N GLN A 186 -55.14 -6.94 3.62
CA GLN A 186 -54.02 -7.68 4.23
C GLN A 186 -52.66 -7.33 3.60
N GLY A 187 -52.66 -6.79 2.37
CA GLY A 187 -51.44 -6.40 1.66
C GLY A 187 -50.69 -7.60 1.07
N PHE A 188 -49.37 -7.47 0.92
CA PHE A 188 -48.50 -8.53 0.39
C PHE A 188 -48.16 -9.56 1.47
N SER A 189 -48.49 -10.82 1.20
CA SER A 189 -47.97 -11.99 1.93
C SER A 189 -46.84 -12.61 1.11
N LEU A 190 -45.60 -12.29 1.46
CA LEU A 190 -44.41 -12.86 0.82
C LEU A 190 -44.16 -14.28 1.31
N ILE A 191 -43.59 -15.13 0.45
CA ILE A 191 -43.13 -16.45 0.87
C ILE A 191 -42.01 -16.27 1.92
N GLY A 192 -42.15 -16.96 3.07
CA GLY A 192 -41.13 -16.95 4.11
C GLY A 192 -39.75 -17.38 3.56
N ASN A 193 -38.70 -16.62 3.91
CA ASN A 193 -37.32 -16.81 3.43
C ASN A 193 -37.11 -16.60 1.91
N TYR A 194 -38.01 -15.90 1.21
CA TYR A 194 -37.77 -15.52 -0.18
C TYR A 194 -36.52 -14.63 -0.28
N SER A 195 -35.53 -15.10 -1.05
CA SER A 195 -34.37 -14.30 -1.44
C SER A 195 -34.10 -14.52 -2.91
N GLY A 196 -34.17 -13.44 -3.69
CA GLY A 196 -33.84 -13.47 -5.11
C GLY A 196 -32.44 -14.02 -5.36
N TYR A 197 -31.48 -13.74 -4.46
CA TYR A 197 -30.14 -14.32 -4.50
C TYR A 197 -30.19 -15.85 -4.37
N ARG A 198 -30.81 -16.38 -3.29
CA ARG A 198 -30.83 -17.83 -3.02
C ARG A 198 -31.56 -18.62 -4.10
N ILE A 199 -32.70 -18.13 -4.57
CA ILE A 199 -33.50 -18.79 -5.61
C ILE A 199 -32.75 -18.83 -6.94
N ARG A 200 -32.02 -17.75 -7.24
CA ARG A 200 -31.25 -17.62 -8.49
C ARG A 200 -29.81 -18.15 -8.34
N GLN A 201 -29.40 -18.64 -7.18
CA GLN A 201 -28.00 -19.00 -6.89
C GLN A 201 -27.46 -20.12 -7.79
N ASN A 202 -28.22 -21.19 -8.01
CA ASN A 202 -27.77 -22.35 -8.79
C ASN A 202 -28.03 -22.14 -10.29
N PHE A 203 -26.99 -22.23 -11.12
CA PHE A 203 -27.07 -21.99 -12.56
C PHE A 203 -27.42 -23.24 -13.37
N ASN A 204 -27.61 -24.39 -12.72
CA ASN A 204 -28.00 -25.66 -13.34
C ASN A 204 -27.07 -26.06 -14.50
N PHE A 205 -25.75 -26.01 -14.28
CA PHE A 205 -24.70 -26.34 -15.26
C PHE A 205 -24.71 -25.46 -16.54
N LEU A 206 -25.25 -24.25 -16.47
CA LEU A 206 -25.19 -23.30 -17.58
C LEU A 206 -23.75 -23.10 -18.06
N GLN A 207 -23.50 -23.27 -19.36
CA GLN A 207 -22.19 -23.03 -19.95
C GLN A 207 -22.02 -21.54 -20.31
N LEU A 208 -21.21 -20.84 -19.53
CA LEU A 208 -20.84 -19.44 -19.77
C LEU A 208 -19.67 -19.33 -20.75
N ARG A 209 -19.58 -18.21 -21.45
CA ARG A 209 -18.44 -17.88 -22.31
C ARG A 209 -17.35 -17.20 -21.47
N GLY A 210 -16.22 -17.86 -21.29
CA GLY A 210 -15.08 -17.35 -20.53
C GLY A 210 -14.01 -16.76 -21.43
N VAL A 211 -13.27 -15.77 -20.95
CA VAL A 211 -12.06 -15.28 -21.62
C VAL A 211 -10.89 -15.20 -20.64
N THR A 212 -9.70 -15.62 -21.09
CA THR A 212 -8.47 -15.53 -20.29
C THR A 212 -7.30 -15.04 -21.14
N VAL A 213 -6.18 -14.75 -20.48
CA VAL A 213 -4.94 -14.35 -21.14
C VAL A 213 -3.88 -15.43 -20.89
N ILE A 214 -3.44 -16.07 -21.97
CA ILE A 214 -2.34 -17.03 -21.98
C ILE A 214 -1.51 -16.72 -23.22
N ASP A 215 -0.28 -16.26 -23.03
CA ASP A 215 0.63 -15.96 -24.14
C ASP A 215 1.33 -17.23 -24.63
N ARG A 216 0.54 -18.12 -25.24
CA ARG A 216 0.99 -19.34 -25.91
C ARG A 216 0.21 -19.54 -27.19
N GLU A 217 0.83 -20.19 -28.16
CA GLU A 217 0.16 -20.60 -29.40
C GLU A 217 -0.66 -21.89 -29.18
N ASN A 218 -1.68 -22.09 -30.01
CA ASN A 218 -2.51 -23.32 -30.05
C ASN A 218 -3.20 -23.71 -28.72
N VAL A 219 -3.53 -22.73 -27.87
CA VAL A 219 -4.28 -22.96 -26.63
C VAL A 219 -5.77 -23.19 -26.93
N THR A 220 -6.23 -24.42 -26.73
CA THR A 220 -7.66 -24.78 -26.84
C THR A 220 -8.42 -24.56 -25.53
N SER A 221 -9.75 -24.44 -25.58
CA SER A 221 -10.57 -24.27 -24.37
C SER A 221 -10.36 -25.39 -23.34
N ALA A 222 -10.17 -26.64 -23.78
CA ALA A 222 -10.00 -27.79 -22.89
C ALA A 222 -8.66 -27.78 -22.14
N MET A 223 -7.66 -27.08 -22.68
CA MET A 223 -6.36 -26.94 -22.04
C MET A 223 -6.33 -25.87 -20.95
N VAL A 224 -7.26 -24.91 -20.98
CA VAL A 224 -7.23 -23.72 -20.10
C VAL A 224 -7.32 -24.10 -18.63
N ASP A 225 -8.28 -24.95 -18.25
CA ASP A 225 -8.42 -25.38 -16.86
C ASP A 225 -7.15 -26.06 -16.34
N ARG A 226 -6.54 -26.93 -17.14
CA ARG A 226 -5.28 -27.60 -16.80
C ARG A 226 -4.14 -26.59 -16.61
N LEU A 227 -3.94 -25.69 -17.59
CA LEU A 227 -2.84 -24.71 -17.57
C LEU A 227 -2.94 -23.70 -16.42
N LEU A 228 -4.16 -23.30 -16.05
CA LEU A 228 -4.40 -22.33 -14.98
C LEU A 228 -4.44 -22.97 -13.58
N SER A 229 -4.74 -24.27 -13.50
CA SER A 229 -4.71 -25.04 -12.24
C SER A 229 -3.33 -25.62 -11.91
N GLU A 230 -2.38 -25.60 -12.85
CA GLU A 230 -1.01 -26.02 -12.58
C GLU A 230 -0.39 -25.16 -11.45
N PRO A 231 0.23 -25.77 -10.42
CA PRO A 231 0.84 -25.02 -9.33
C PRO A 231 2.08 -24.26 -9.78
N GLY A 232 2.40 -23.15 -9.13
CA GLY A 232 3.61 -22.35 -9.40
C GLY A 232 3.57 -21.51 -10.68
N LEU A 233 4.74 -21.14 -11.23
CA LEU A 233 4.83 -20.35 -12.47
C LEU A 233 4.68 -21.23 -13.71
N THR A 234 3.82 -20.80 -14.63
CA THR A 234 3.66 -21.45 -15.94
C THR A 234 4.04 -20.42 -17.00
N LYS A 235 5.05 -20.72 -17.82
CA LYS A 235 5.56 -19.80 -18.87
C LYS A 235 4.42 -19.19 -19.70
N GLY A 236 4.40 -17.87 -19.87
CA GLY A 236 3.34 -17.16 -20.62
C GLY A 236 2.02 -16.97 -19.85
N ILE A 237 1.98 -17.33 -18.56
CA ILE A 237 0.85 -17.11 -17.65
C ILE A 237 1.37 -16.40 -16.41
N VAL A 238 0.90 -15.17 -16.19
CA VAL A 238 1.27 -14.35 -15.03
C VAL A 238 0.50 -14.76 -13.77
N ALA A 239 1.09 -14.55 -12.59
CA ALA A 239 0.57 -15.05 -11.32
C ALA A 239 -0.87 -14.57 -11.03
N PHE A 240 -1.17 -13.31 -11.31
CA PHE A 240 -2.51 -12.77 -11.06
C PHE A 240 -3.60 -13.39 -11.97
N VAL A 241 -3.27 -13.97 -13.13
CA VAL A 241 -4.25 -14.71 -13.95
C VAL A 241 -4.70 -15.95 -13.20
N LYS A 242 -3.75 -16.74 -12.68
CA LYS A 242 -4.05 -17.94 -11.89
C LYS A 242 -4.84 -17.62 -10.64
N TYR A 243 -4.49 -16.53 -9.96
CA TYR A 243 -5.25 -16.03 -8.82
C TYR A 243 -6.73 -15.77 -9.15
N HIS A 244 -7.00 -15.01 -10.22
CA HIS A 244 -8.38 -14.69 -10.61
C HIS A 244 -9.12 -15.89 -11.21
N TYR A 245 -8.40 -16.83 -11.83
CA TYR A 245 -8.95 -18.12 -12.20
C TYR A 245 -9.40 -18.92 -10.97
N ALA A 246 -8.62 -18.96 -9.90
CA ALA A 246 -9.02 -19.61 -8.64
C ALA A 246 -10.30 -18.98 -8.06
N LEU A 247 -10.42 -17.65 -8.06
CA LEU A 247 -11.66 -16.96 -7.68
C LEU A 247 -12.85 -17.34 -8.59
N LEU A 248 -12.60 -17.48 -9.89
CA LEU A 248 -13.62 -17.91 -10.84
C LEU A 248 -14.05 -19.37 -10.60
N VAL A 249 -13.13 -20.24 -10.18
CA VAL A 249 -13.45 -21.63 -9.79
C VAL A 249 -14.36 -21.64 -8.56
N VAL A 250 -14.08 -20.82 -7.54
CA VAL A 250 -14.98 -20.67 -6.38
C VAL A 250 -16.38 -20.25 -6.83
N LEU A 251 -16.49 -19.24 -7.69
CA LEU A 251 -17.78 -18.83 -8.25
C LEU A 251 -18.45 -19.96 -9.05
N ARG A 252 -17.68 -20.70 -9.85
CA ARG A 252 -18.14 -21.81 -10.69
C ARG A 252 -18.76 -22.91 -9.84
N ASP A 253 -18.07 -23.30 -8.78
CA ASP A 253 -18.47 -24.40 -7.91
C ASP A 253 -19.66 -23.98 -7.02
N PHE A 254 -19.65 -22.75 -6.52
CA PHE A 254 -20.74 -22.20 -5.69
C PHE A 254 -22.04 -22.00 -6.47
N HIS A 255 -21.96 -21.48 -7.69
CA HIS A 255 -23.13 -21.23 -8.55
C HIS A 255 -23.43 -22.37 -9.52
N ASN A 256 -22.66 -23.46 -9.51
CA ASN A 256 -22.85 -24.64 -10.35
C ASN A 256 -23.02 -24.31 -11.85
N PHE A 257 -22.03 -23.65 -12.45
CA PHE A 257 -21.97 -23.37 -13.89
C PHE A 257 -20.72 -24.00 -14.54
N THR A 258 -20.64 -24.00 -15.87
CA THR A 258 -19.45 -24.42 -16.62
C THR A 258 -18.95 -23.29 -17.51
N ILE A 259 -17.71 -23.36 -17.97
CA ILE A 259 -17.11 -22.29 -18.77
C ILE A 259 -16.52 -22.87 -20.04
N LYS A 260 -16.83 -22.24 -21.18
CA LYS A 260 -16.11 -22.43 -22.43
C LYS A 260 -15.14 -21.28 -22.61
N TYR A 261 -13.84 -21.56 -22.46
CA TYR A 261 -12.81 -20.55 -22.48
C TYR A 261 -12.39 -20.16 -23.90
N ARG A 262 -12.15 -18.86 -24.08
CA ARG A 262 -11.40 -18.30 -25.18
C ARG A 262 -10.10 -17.73 -24.65
N SER A 263 -8.97 -18.27 -25.11
CA SER A 263 -7.67 -17.70 -24.78
C SER A 263 -7.35 -16.50 -25.68
N THR A 264 -6.71 -15.49 -25.11
CA THR A 264 -6.13 -14.35 -25.82
C THR A 264 -4.66 -14.22 -25.47
N ARG A 265 -3.84 -13.69 -26.39
CA ARG A 265 -2.39 -13.51 -26.14
C ARG A 265 -2.03 -12.29 -25.30
N GLY A 266 -2.99 -11.45 -24.95
CA GLY A 266 -2.73 -10.24 -24.17
C GLY A 266 -4.00 -9.54 -23.71
N TRP A 267 -3.86 -8.64 -22.73
CA TRP A 267 -4.98 -7.90 -22.14
C TRP A 267 -5.56 -6.85 -23.09
N ALA A 268 -4.69 -6.16 -23.82
CA ALA A 268 -5.08 -5.03 -24.66
C ALA A 268 -4.21 -5.00 -25.92
N GLY A 269 -4.81 -4.58 -27.03
CA GLY A 269 -4.10 -4.34 -28.28
C GLY A 269 -5.02 -3.64 -29.26
N ARG A 270 -4.43 -3.00 -30.28
CA ARG A 270 -5.19 -2.35 -31.34
C ARG A 270 -4.50 -2.54 -32.67
N LEU A 271 -5.27 -2.96 -33.68
CA LEU A 271 -4.83 -2.96 -35.07
C LEU A 271 -4.82 -1.51 -35.61
N PRO A 272 -4.04 -1.24 -36.66
CA PRO A 272 -4.07 0.06 -37.36
C PRO A 272 -5.47 0.45 -37.85
N SER A 273 -6.31 -0.53 -38.18
CA SER A 273 -7.73 -0.33 -38.52
C SER A 273 -8.61 0.18 -37.36
N GLY A 274 -8.05 0.31 -36.15
CA GLY A 274 -8.76 0.68 -34.94
C GLY A 274 -9.44 -0.50 -34.22
N TYR A 275 -9.44 -1.70 -34.82
CA TYR A 275 -10.02 -2.91 -34.24
C TYR A 275 -9.27 -3.32 -32.96
N ARG A 276 -10.00 -3.53 -31.87
CA ARG A 276 -9.42 -3.86 -30.57
C ARG A 276 -9.22 -5.36 -30.40
N LEU A 277 -8.00 -5.72 -30.00
CA LEU A 277 -7.54 -7.08 -29.73
C LEU A 277 -7.40 -7.35 -28.23
N GLY A 278 -7.10 -8.59 -27.90
CA GLY A 278 -6.89 -9.05 -26.53
C GLY A 278 -8.19 -9.17 -25.71
N LEU A 279 -8.02 -9.38 -24.41
CA LEU A 279 -9.09 -9.50 -23.42
C LEU A 279 -10.13 -8.37 -23.55
N LEU A 280 -9.66 -7.12 -23.60
CA LEU A 280 -10.52 -5.95 -23.70
C LEU A 280 -11.38 -5.95 -24.98
N GLY A 281 -10.82 -6.39 -26.10
CA GLY A 281 -11.57 -6.49 -27.36
C GLY A 281 -12.71 -7.51 -27.26
N VAL A 282 -12.42 -8.69 -26.73
CA VAL A 282 -13.40 -9.79 -26.56
C VAL A 282 -14.53 -9.36 -25.62
N VAL A 283 -14.19 -8.75 -24.49
CA VAL A 283 -15.19 -8.30 -23.50
C VAL A 283 -16.04 -7.15 -24.06
N LYS A 284 -15.43 -6.17 -24.73
CA LYS A 284 -16.15 -5.03 -25.33
C LYS A 284 -17.16 -5.45 -26.40
N ARG A 285 -16.89 -6.52 -27.15
CA ARG A 285 -17.81 -7.08 -28.16
C ARG A 285 -18.84 -8.04 -27.58
N HIS A 286 -18.92 -8.18 -26.25
CA HIS A 286 -19.81 -9.12 -25.57
C HIS A 286 -19.66 -10.58 -26.04
N GLU A 287 -18.44 -10.96 -26.45
CA GLU A 287 -18.10 -12.32 -26.88
C GLU A 287 -17.84 -13.25 -25.68
N ALA A 288 -17.58 -12.68 -24.51
CA ALA A 288 -17.42 -13.38 -23.24
C ALA A 288 -18.38 -12.81 -22.18
N ASP A 289 -18.82 -13.68 -21.28
CA ASP A 289 -19.70 -13.39 -20.16
C ASP A 289 -18.91 -13.13 -18.86
N VAL A 290 -17.75 -13.78 -18.72
CA VAL A 290 -16.86 -13.69 -17.56
C VAL A 290 -15.40 -13.74 -17.98
N ALA A 291 -14.53 -12.99 -17.30
CA ALA A 291 -13.09 -13.11 -17.46
C ALA A 291 -12.53 -14.12 -16.44
N ALA A 292 -11.45 -14.81 -16.76
CA ALA A 292 -10.70 -15.66 -15.81
C ALA A 292 -9.37 -15.03 -15.41
N THR A 293 -9.28 -13.70 -15.52
CA THR A 293 -8.11 -12.89 -15.21
C THR A 293 -8.54 -11.55 -14.67
N GLY A 294 -7.70 -10.96 -13.83
CA GLY A 294 -7.80 -9.56 -13.45
C GLY A 294 -7.27 -8.64 -14.55
N ILE A 295 -7.61 -7.37 -14.43
CA ILE A 295 -6.99 -6.29 -15.20
C ILE A 295 -6.83 -5.04 -14.33
N ILE A 296 -5.83 -4.24 -14.64
CA ILE A 296 -5.66 -2.90 -14.09
C ILE A 296 -6.85 -2.02 -14.52
N MET A 297 -7.62 -1.51 -13.55
CA MET A 297 -8.77 -0.66 -13.83
C MET A 297 -8.35 0.81 -13.98
N ARG A 298 -8.29 1.31 -15.22
CA ARG A 298 -8.04 2.72 -15.53
C ARG A 298 -9.36 3.46 -15.72
N LEU A 299 -9.39 4.78 -15.52
CA LEU A 299 -10.57 5.62 -15.78
C LEU A 299 -11.13 5.41 -17.21
N SER A 300 -10.26 5.26 -18.21
CA SER A 300 -10.64 4.99 -19.59
C SER A 300 -11.30 3.62 -19.84
N ARG A 301 -11.22 2.68 -18.89
CA ARG A 301 -11.80 1.32 -18.98
C ARG A 301 -13.14 1.19 -18.25
N GLN A 302 -13.43 2.04 -17.27
CA GLN A 302 -14.68 2.01 -16.49
C GLN A 302 -15.97 2.12 -17.32
N PRO A 303 -16.00 2.84 -18.47
CA PRO A 303 -17.18 2.85 -19.34
C PRO A 303 -17.45 1.52 -20.04
N GLU A 304 -16.45 0.63 -20.11
CA GLU A 304 -16.50 -0.58 -20.95
C GLU A 304 -16.55 -1.89 -20.13
N LEU A 305 -16.23 -1.83 -18.84
CA LEU A 305 -16.10 -2.98 -17.94
C LEU A 305 -16.73 -2.64 -16.60
N ASP A 306 -17.20 -3.68 -15.91
CA ASP A 306 -17.54 -3.59 -14.49
C ASP A 306 -16.54 -4.42 -13.67
N SER A 307 -16.16 -3.92 -12.51
CA SER A 307 -15.35 -4.64 -11.53
C SER A 307 -16.24 -5.31 -10.47
N ILE A 308 -15.95 -6.56 -10.14
CA ILE A 308 -16.63 -7.28 -9.05
C ILE A 308 -15.80 -7.33 -7.76
N HIS A 309 -14.48 -7.35 -7.85
CA HIS A 309 -13.61 -7.44 -6.68
C HIS A 309 -12.22 -6.89 -6.97
N TYR A 310 -11.57 -6.32 -5.94
CA TYR A 310 -10.19 -5.82 -5.98
C TYR A 310 -9.37 -6.64 -4.98
N SER A 311 -8.59 -7.59 -5.49
CA SER A 311 -7.99 -8.65 -4.65
C SER A 311 -6.48 -8.75 -4.74
N TRP A 312 -5.89 -8.31 -5.84
CA TRP A 312 -4.48 -8.58 -6.14
C TRP A 312 -3.70 -7.29 -6.08
N ALA A 313 -2.82 -7.18 -5.09
CA ALA A 313 -1.85 -6.09 -5.02
C ALA A 313 -0.80 -6.30 -6.12
N PHE A 314 -0.76 -5.38 -7.08
CA PHE A 314 0.16 -5.48 -8.20
C PHE A 314 1.46 -4.74 -7.85
N GLU A 315 2.41 -5.48 -7.28
CA GLU A 315 3.69 -4.92 -6.85
C GLU A 315 4.80 -5.28 -7.83
N THR A 316 5.35 -4.25 -8.46
CA THR A 316 6.52 -4.38 -9.33
C THR A 316 7.72 -3.72 -8.69
N GLY A 317 8.91 -4.23 -8.98
CA GLY A 317 10.15 -3.70 -8.45
C GLY A 317 11.35 -4.09 -9.29
N PHE A 318 12.43 -3.35 -9.10
CA PHE A 318 13.76 -3.70 -9.59
C PHE A 318 14.48 -4.51 -8.52
N ILE A 319 14.91 -5.72 -8.85
CA ILE A 319 15.68 -6.59 -7.96
C ILE A 319 17.10 -6.68 -8.49
N TYR A 320 18.10 -6.46 -7.64
CA TYR A 320 19.51 -6.68 -7.96
C TYR A 320 20.27 -7.17 -6.73
N LYS A 321 21.45 -7.74 -6.96
CA LYS A 321 22.38 -8.17 -5.92
C LYS A 321 23.48 -7.13 -5.74
N ILE A 322 23.80 -6.79 -4.50
CA ILE A 322 24.96 -5.93 -4.20
C ILE A 322 26.25 -6.70 -4.50
N THR A 323 27.12 -6.08 -5.29
CA THR A 323 28.49 -6.55 -5.52
C THR A 323 29.51 -5.51 -5.03
N PRO A 324 30.75 -5.94 -4.69
CA PRO A 324 31.81 -5.04 -4.21
C PRO A 324 32.10 -3.86 -5.16
N ASP A 325 31.88 -4.05 -6.45
CA ASP A 325 32.08 -3.06 -7.52
C ASP A 325 31.08 -1.89 -7.46
N ILE A 326 29.91 -2.11 -6.86
CA ILE A 326 28.87 -1.10 -6.63
C ILE A 326 29.08 -0.41 -5.27
N GLY A 327 29.64 -1.14 -4.29
CA GLY A 327 29.94 -0.61 -2.95
C GLY A 327 31.24 0.16 -2.80
N SER A 328 32.30 -0.30 -3.45
CA SER A 328 33.65 0.27 -3.27
C SER A 328 33.81 1.70 -3.80
N LYS A 329 32.93 2.17 -4.71
CA LYS A 329 32.94 3.56 -5.18
C LYS A 329 32.41 4.57 -4.15
N SER A 330 31.73 4.12 -3.10
CA SER A 330 31.23 4.97 -2.02
C SER A 330 32.20 5.06 -0.84
N GLU A 331 33.21 4.18 -0.78
CA GLU A 331 34.18 4.12 0.31
C GLU A 331 35.42 4.96 -0.04
N GLY A 332 35.32 6.27 0.16
CA GLY A 332 36.52 7.01 0.54
C GLY A 332 37.12 6.35 1.80
N ASN A 333 38.46 6.24 1.86
CA ASN A 333 39.22 5.59 2.94
C ASN A 333 38.47 5.66 4.29
N GLY A 334 37.91 4.53 4.77
CA GLY A 334 36.89 4.51 5.83
C GLY A 334 37.28 5.21 7.15
N PHE A 335 38.58 5.42 7.35
CA PHE A 335 39.14 6.16 8.49
C PHE A 335 39.13 7.69 8.34
N VAL A 336 38.96 8.25 7.13
CA VAL A 336 38.90 9.71 6.89
C VAL A 336 37.46 10.20 6.70
N ALA A 337 36.55 9.27 6.36
CA ALA A 337 35.11 9.49 6.22
C ALA A 337 34.38 10.12 7.44
N PRO A 338 34.79 9.89 8.71
CA PRO A 338 34.05 10.41 9.87
C PRO A 338 33.87 11.93 9.93
N PHE A 339 34.82 12.70 9.38
CA PHE A 339 34.74 14.15 9.34
C PHE A 339 34.66 14.67 7.91
N SER A 340 33.84 15.69 7.70
CA SER A 340 33.78 16.38 6.42
C SER A 340 35.12 17.07 6.11
N PRO A 341 35.43 17.32 4.83
CA PRO A 341 36.66 18.03 4.47
C PRO A 341 36.79 19.40 5.15
N SER A 342 35.68 20.10 5.38
CA SER A 342 35.65 21.37 6.10
C SER A 342 36.09 21.26 7.56
N VAL A 343 35.68 20.20 8.26
CA VAL A 343 36.07 19.94 9.65
C VAL A 343 37.55 19.57 9.74
N TRP A 344 38.07 18.76 8.81
CA TRP A 344 39.49 18.45 8.74
C TRP A 344 40.36 19.70 8.55
N ILE A 345 39.94 20.61 7.66
CA ILE A 345 40.64 21.89 7.43
C ILE A 345 40.59 22.75 8.69
N ALA A 346 39.42 22.91 9.32
CA ALA A 346 39.28 23.69 10.55
C ALA A 346 40.12 23.12 11.69
N PHE A 347 40.19 21.80 11.81
CA PHE A 347 41.03 21.11 12.80
C PHE A 347 42.52 21.43 12.58
N LEU A 348 43.03 21.25 11.35
CA LEU A 348 44.43 21.58 11.03
C LEU A 348 44.77 23.05 11.29
N LEU A 349 43.86 23.97 10.95
CA LEU A 349 44.03 25.39 11.25
C LEU A 349 44.04 25.67 12.76
N SER A 350 43.19 25.00 13.54
CA SER A 350 43.16 25.14 15.00
C SER A 350 44.44 24.63 15.67
N LEU A 351 45.05 23.55 15.15
CA LEU A 351 46.33 23.04 15.64
C LEU A 351 47.48 24.01 15.31
N ALA A 352 47.51 24.57 14.10
CA ALA A 352 48.49 25.58 13.73
C ALA A 352 48.38 26.84 14.60
N LEU A 353 47.14 27.27 14.90
CA LEU A 353 46.87 28.37 15.82
C LEU A 353 47.35 28.04 17.24
N ALA A 354 47.10 26.83 17.74
CA ALA A 354 47.56 26.40 19.06
C ALA A 354 49.08 26.45 19.19
N VAL A 355 49.83 25.99 18.18
CA VAL A 355 51.30 26.10 18.13
C VAL A 355 51.74 27.56 18.19
N ALA A 356 51.09 28.44 17.41
CA ALA A 356 51.42 29.86 17.40
C ALA A 356 51.15 30.53 18.76
N VAL A 357 50.02 30.22 19.40
CA VAL A 357 49.63 30.74 20.72
C VAL A 357 50.59 30.26 21.80
N LEU A 358 50.92 28.97 21.85
CA LEU A 358 51.85 28.42 22.84
C LEU A 358 53.25 29.02 22.69
N LYS A 359 53.74 29.14 21.45
CA LYS A 359 55.01 29.81 21.16
C LYS A 359 54.99 31.28 21.58
N TYR A 360 53.92 32.01 21.25
CA TYR A 360 53.78 33.42 21.62
C TYR A 360 53.79 33.60 23.14
N LEU A 361 53.00 32.82 23.88
CA LEU A 361 52.94 32.87 25.33
C LEU A 361 54.30 32.55 25.98
N ALA A 362 55.04 31.59 25.44
CA ALA A 362 56.39 31.28 25.91
C ALA A 362 57.38 32.43 25.64
N THR A 363 57.32 33.07 24.46
CA THR A 363 58.17 34.25 24.18
C THR A 363 57.82 35.45 25.06
N LEU A 364 56.54 35.62 25.40
CA LEU A 364 56.07 36.66 26.32
C LEU A 364 56.58 36.37 27.75
N ALA A 365 56.55 35.12 28.20
CA ALA A 365 57.10 34.69 29.48
C ALA A 365 58.56 35.10 29.65
N GLY A 366 59.39 34.78 28.64
CA GLY A 366 60.82 35.09 28.66
C GLY A 366 61.12 36.59 28.65
N ARG A 367 60.24 37.41 28.06
CA ARG A 367 60.39 38.88 28.04
C ARG A 367 59.97 39.55 29.35
N TRP A 368 58.91 39.07 29.99
CA TRP A 368 58.29 39.75 31.16
C TRP A 368 58.78 39.25 32.51
N MET A 369 59.09 37.96 32.67
CA MET A 369 59.42 37.38 33.98
C MET A 369 60.91 37.24 34.27
N ARG A 370 61.81 37.54 33.32
CA ARG A 370 63.27 37.37 33.48
C ARG A 370 63.70 35.96 33.98
N GLU A 371 62.82 34.97 33.89
CA GLU A 371 63.13 33.56 34.10
C GLU A 371 63.85 33.03 32.85
N HIS A 372 65.00 32.37 33.04
CA HIS A 372 65.70 31.65 31.97
C HIS A 372 64.96 30.35 31.66
N GLU A 373 63.77 30.45 31.07
CA GLU A 373 63.19 29.33 30.33
C GLU A 373 63.99 29.17 29.03
N PRO A 374 64.64 28.01 28.79
CA PRO A 374 65.43 27.80 27.59
C PRO A 374 64.54 27.98 26.37
N THR A 375 64.97 28.80 25.40
CA THR A 375 64.26 29.04 24.14
C THR A 375 64.11 27.73 23.38
N ARG A 376 62.97 27.05 23.57
CA ARG A 376 62.65 25.79 22.87
C ARG A 376 62.47 26.06 21.37
N ALA A 377 62.99 25.16 20.54
CA ALA A 377 62.77 25.21 19.11
C ALA A 377 61.27 25.18 18.77
N THR A 378 60.85 25.80 17.67
CA THR A 378 59.42 25.81 17.25
C THR A 378 58.87 24.39 17.08
N VAL A 379 59.73 23.45 16.69
CA VAL A 379 59.42 22.02 16.57
C VAL A 379 58.98 21.40 17.90
N ALA A 380 59.48 21.89 19.04
CA ALA A 380 59.08 21.39 20.35
C ALA A 380 57.60 21.69 20.64
N TYR A 381 57.10 22.88 20.28
CA TYR A 381 55.68 23.21 20.43
C TYR A 381 54.79 22.43 19.46
N LEU A 382 55.29 22.12 18.27
CA LEU A 382 54.61 21.22 17.33
C LEU A 382 54.47 19.81 17.92
N VAL A 383 55.55 19.26 18.48
CA VAL A 383 55.54 17.95 19.15
C VAL A 383 54.61 17.97 20.35
N ASP A 384 54.61 19.03 21.16
CA ASP A 384 53.71 19.18 22.30
C ASP A 384 52.23 19.17 21.83
N VAL A 385 51.88 19.90 20.77
CA VAL A 385 50.51 19.90 20.20
C VAL A 385 50.14 18.54 19.59
N VAL A 386 51.04 17.89 18.86
CA VAL A 386 50.80 16.53 18.33
C VAL A 386 50.64 15.51 19.47
N SER A 387 51.39 15.68 20.56
CA SER A 387 51.24 14.85 21.77
C SER A 387 49.88 15.06 22.43
N CYS A 388 49.36 16.29 22.46
CA CYS A 388 47.97 16.57 22.89
C CYS A 388 46.93 15.89 21.99
N VAL A 389 47.10 15.92 20.66
CA VAL A 389 46.22 15.23 19.70
C VAL A 389 46.26 13.72 19.90
N ALA A 390 47.46 13.17 20.14
CA ALA A 390 47.67 11.76 20.44
C ALA A 390 47.29 11.38 21.89
N GLN A 391 46.71 12.31 22.67
CA GLN A 391 46.33 12.15 24.07
C GLN A 391 47.48 11.69 24.98
N GLN A 392 48.72 12.06 24.66
CA GLN A 392 49.90 11.78 25.49
C GLN A 392 50.23 12.92 26.46
N GLY A 393 49.50 14.03 26.39
CA GLY A 393 49.75 15.23 27.19
C GLY A 393 51.01 15.98 26.75
N VAL A 394 51.50 16.88 27.61
CA VAL A 394 52.74 17.63 27.35
C VAL A 394 53.79 17.33 28.43
N PRO A 395 55.07 17.15 28.06
CA PRO A 395 56.12 16.84 29.02
C PRO A 395 56.51 18.04 29.90
N TYR A 396 56.21 19.26 29.46
CA TYR A 396 56.56 20.49 30.15
C TYR A 396 55.34 21.39 30.35
N VAL A 397 55.03 21.74 31.60
CA VAL A 397 53.92 22.62 31.95
C VAL A 397 54.47 23.98 32.38
N SER A 398 54.19 25.03 31.59
CA SER A 398 54.60 26.40 31.91
C SER A 398 54.04 26.89 33.24
N ARG A 399 54.78 27.78 33.93
CA ARG A 399 54.33 28.45 35.17
C ARG A 399 53.25 29.51 34.94
N LEU A 400 53.14 30.00 33.71
CA LEU A 400 52.16 31.00 33.32
C LEU A 400 50.72 30.46 33.37
N VAL A 401 49.85 31.15 34.12
CA VAL A 401 48.41 30.86 34.14
C VAL A 401 47.81 30.91 32.73
N PRO A 402 48.09 31.91 31.87
CA PRO A 402 47.55 31.92 30.50
C PRO A 402 47.97 30.73 29.64
N ALA A 403 49.22 30.26 29.78
CA ALA A 403 49.71 29.10 29.05
C ALA A 403 49.04 27.79 29.52
N ARG A 404 48.76 27.68 30.82
CA ARG A 404 48.02 26.55 31.40
C ARG A 404 46.57 26.52 30.92
N VAL A 405 45.90 27.68 30.88
CA VAL A 405 44.54 27.77 30.34
C VAL A 405 44.52 27.37 28.85
N ALA A 406 45.47 27.86 28.05
CA ALA A 406 45.58 27.50 26.63
C ALA A 406 45.80 25.99 26.43
N LEU A 407 46.66 25.36 27.24
CA LEU A 407 46.86 23.92 27.24
C LEU A 407 45.60 23.16 27.64
N ILE A 408 44.90 23.57 28.71
CA ILE A 408 43.64 22.93 29.13
C ILE A 408 42.60 22.98 28.02
N VAL A 409 42.43 24.14 27.37
CA VAL A 409 41.49 24.30 26.24
C VAL A 409 41.86 23.38 25.09
N LEU A 410 43.16 23.30 24.74
CA LEU A 410 43.64 22.40 23.70
C LEU A 410 43.39 20.92 24.04
N LEU A 411 43.63 20.52 25.28
CA LEU A 411 43.44 19.14 25.75
C LEU A 411 41.94 18.77 25.74
N VAL A 412 41.06 19.64 26.25
CA VAL A 412 39.61 19.42 26.24
C VAL A 412 39.06 19.38 24.80
N ALA A 413 39.52 20.28 23.92
CA ALA A 413 39.08 20.29 22.53
C ALA A 413 39.47 19.01 21.78
N ASN A 414 40.71 18.53 21.93
CA ASN A 414 41.17 17.28 21.33
C ASN A 414 40.47 16.05 21.92
N LEU A 415 40.18 16.08 23.22
CA LEU A 415 39.42 15.04 23.91
C LEU A 415 38.02 14.87 23.29
N VAL A 416 37.31 15.98 23.10
CA VAL A 416 35.98 15.97 22.47
C VAL A 416 36.06 15.48 21.03
N LEU A 417 37.01 16.00 20.22
CA LEU A 417 37.18 15.60 18.82
C LEU A 417 37.51 14.11 18.67
N TYR A 418 38.38 13.57 19.53
CA TYR A 418 38.71 12.16 19.52
C TYR A 418 37.49 11.27 19.76
N ASN A 419 36.65 11.62 20.73
CA ASN A 419 35.43 10.86 21.01
C ASN A 419 34.43 10.90 19.84
N TYR A 420 34.24 12.06 19.21
CA TYR A 420 33.38 12.16 18.04
C TYR A 420 33.92 11.33 16.86
N TYR A 421 35.24 11.37 16.64
CA TYR A 421 35.89 10.60 15.57
C TYR A 421 35.70 9.09 15.78
N THR A 422 36.14 8.58 16.93
CA THR A 422 36.12 7.14 17.24
C THR A 422 34.70 6.58 17.21
N SER A 423 33.74 7.30 17.76
CA SER A 423 32.36 6.83 17.80
C SER A 423 31.68 6.84 16.44
N THR A 424 32.02 7.80 15.57
CA THR A 424 31.52 7.81 14.19
C THR A 424 32.12 6.66 13.38
N VAL A 425 33.41 6.33 13.61
CA VAL A 425 34.03 5.13 13.00
C VAL A 425 33.32 3.86 13.48
N VAL A 426 33.13 3.69 14.80
CA VAL A 426 32.48 2.51 15.37
C VAL A 426 31.03 2.40 14.91
N SER A 427 30.27 3.49 14.93
CA SER A 427 28.91 3.54 14.38
C SER A 427 28.86 3.24 12.89
N GLY A 428 29.81 3.77 12.11
CA GLY A 428 29.93 3.49 10.68
C GLY A 428 30.27 2.03 10.36
N LEU A 429 31.06 1.36 11.21
CA LEU A 429 31.41 -0.06 11.06
C LEU A 429 30.29 -0.99 11.52
N LEU A 430 29.48 -0.58 12.50
CA LEU A 430 28.34 -1.35 13.01
C LEU A 430 27.05 -1.12 12.21
N SER A 431 26.94 0.03 11.54
CA SER A 431 25.81 0.35 10.68
C SER A 431 25.99 -0.28 9.30
N SER A 432 25.01 -1.06 8.85
CA SER A 432 24.97 -1.52 7.47
C SER A 432 24.64 -0.32 6.57
N GLN A 433 25.65 0.34 6.00
CA GLN A 433 25.39 1.38 5.01
C GLN A 433 24.57 0.78 3.85
N MET A 434 23.51 1.48 3.45
CA MET A 434 22.74 1.08 2.27
C MET A 434 23.60 1.36 1.04
N ILE A 435 24.22 0.29 0.55
CA ILE A 435 25.11 0.32 -0.59
C ILE A 435 24.29 0.05 -1.87
N GLY A 436 24.20 1.03 -2.76
CA GLY A 436 23.66 0.86 -4.12
C GLY A 436 22.62 1.90 -4.55
N PRO A 437 22.08 1.79 -5.79
CA PRO A 437 21.05 2.70 -6.29
C PRO A 437 19.70 2.49 -5.57
N GLU A 438 19.12 3.55 -5.01
CA GLU A 438 17.86 3.50 -4.25
C GLU A 438 16.64 3.96 -5.04
N THR A 439 16.86 4.71 -6.13
CA THR A 439 15.78 5.33 -6.92
C THR A 439 15.79 4.84 -8.37
N ILE A 440 14.65 4.89 -9.05
CA ILE A 440 14.52 4.49 -10.46
C ILE A 440 15.56 5.19 -11.35
N PRO A 441 15.80 6.51 -11.25
CA PRO A 441 16.84 7.17 -12.04
C PRO A 441 18.25 6.64 -11.74
N GLN A 442 18.58 6.41 -10.46
CA GLN A 442 19.88 5.86 -10.08
C GLN A 442 20.07 4.44 -10.60
N VAL A 443 19.03 3.61 -10.61
CA VAL A 443 19.08 2.26 -11.20
C VAL A 443 19.34 2.34 -12.71
N ILE A 444 18.66 3.25 -13.42
CA ILE A 444 18.85 3.45 -14.87
C ILE A 444 20.26 3.97 -15.20
N ASP A 445 20.82 4.82 -14.35
CA ASP A 445 22.15 5.40 -14.55
C ASP A 445 23.30 4.51 -14.06
N SER A 446 22.98 3.50 -13.24
CA SER A 446 23.94 2.54 -12.69
C SER A 446 24.61 1.70 -13.80
N PRO A 447 25.76 1.06 -13.50
CA PRO A 447 26.39 0.11 -14.43
C PRO A 447 25.61 -1.21 -14.57
N LEU A 448 24.52 -1.40 -13.82
CA LEU A 448 23.73 -2.63 -13.84
C LEU A 448 23.01 -2.79 -15.18
N LYS A 449 23.05 -4.01 -15.72
CA LYS A 449 22.32 -4.33 -16.95
C LYS A 449 20.86 -4.62 -16.64
N LEU A 450 19.97 -3.74 -17.08
CA LEU A 450 18.53 -3.91 -16.91
C LEU A 450 17.97 -5.00 -17.83
N SER A 451 17.15 -5.86 -17.25
CA SER A 451 16.26 -6.79 -17.95
C SER A 451 14.86 -6.69 -17.35
N LEU A 452 13.84 -6.95 -18.17
CA LEU A 452 12.44 -6.96 -17.81
C LEU A 452 11.92 -8.39 -17.95
N THR A 453 10.99 -8.78 -17.10
CA THR A 453 10.24 -10.02 -17.31
C THR A 453 9.45 -9.97 -18.62
N ASP A 454 9.46 -11.05 -19.39
CA ASP A 454 8.78 -11.14 -20.68
C ASP A 454 7.25 -11.20 -20.50
N THR A 455 6.66 -10.05 -20.23
CA THR A 455 5.22 -9.88 -20.11
C THR A 455 4.73 -8.84 -21.10
N GLY A 456 3.49 -9.03 -21.59
CA GLY A 456 2.91 -8.15 -22.60
C GLY A 456 2.85 -6.67 -22.18
N TYR A 457 2.71 -6.37 -20.89
CA TYR A 457 2.64 -4.99 -20.40
C TYR A 457 4.00 -4.28 -20.39
N HIS A 458 5.12 -4.98 -20.12
CA HIS A 458 6.46 -4.41 -20.25
C HIS A 458 6.80 -4.06 -21.71
N ARG A 459 6.37 -4.90 -22.66
CA ARG A 459 6.56 -4.65 -24.10
C ARG A 459 5.81 -3.41 -24.57
N ILE A 460 4.58 -3.22 -24.11
CA ILE A 460 3.79 -2.02 -24.42
C ILE A 460 4.42 -0.79 -23.78
N LEU A 461 4.86 -0.87 -22.52
CA LEU A 461 5.51 0.24 -21.82
C LEU A 461 6.74 0.76 -22.57
N LEU A 462 7.63 -0.14 -23.00
CA LEU A 462 8.83 0.26 -23.75
C LEU A 462 8.51 0.83 -25.14
N ARG A 463 7.40 0.39 -25.76
CA ARG A 463 6.98 0.88 -27.08
C ARG A 463 6.31 2.26 -27.00
N GLU A 464 5.44 2.47 -26.02
CA GLU A 464 4.67 3.70 -25.89
C GLU A 464 5.43 4.81 -25.14
N GLN A 465 6.46 4.46 -24.38
CA GLN A 465 7.31 5.39 -23.60
C GLN A 465 6.50 6.41 -22.78
N THR A 466 5.43 5.95 -22.12
CA THR A 466 4.48 6.84 -21.44
C THR A 466 5.00 7.40 -20.11
N LEU A 467 6.06 6.83 -19.53
CA LEU A 467 6.59 7.22 -18.23
C LEU A 467 7.75 8.22 -18.36
N PRO A 468 7.93 9.15 -17.40
CA PRO A 468 8.98 10.17 -17.46
C PRO A 468 10.41 9.61 -17.58
N TYR A 469 10.65 8.39 -17.08
CA TYR A 469 11.95 7.71 -17.15
C TYR A 469 12.09 6.75 -18.34
N SER A 470 11.02 6.51 -19.10
CA SER A 470 10.98 5.42 -20.10
C SER A 470 11.84 5.69 -21.33
N THR A 471 11.93 6.94 -21.81
CA THR A 471 12.83 7.30 -22.93
C THR A 471 14.29 7.10 -22.54
N ARG A 472 14.69 7.62 -21.36
CA ARG A 472 16.05 7.45 -20.83
C ARG A 472 16.39 5.99 -20.60
N MET A 473 15.47 5.22 -20.03
CA MET A 473 15.62 3.76 -19.90
C MET A 473 15.83 3.12 -21.27
N HIS A 474 14.97 3.43 -22.24
CA HIS A 474 15.02 2.84 -23.57
C HIS A 474 16.38 3.11 -24.26
N GLU A 475 16.86 4.34 -24.23
CA GLU A 475 18.19 4.74 -24.74
C GLU A 475 19.34 4.01 -24.04
N ARG A 476 19.30 3.89 -22.70
CA ARG A 476 20.38 3.27 -21.92
C ARG A 476 20.37 1.76 -21.90
N THR A 477 19.23 1.11 -22.10
CA THR A 477 19.08 -0.34 -21.82
C THR A 477 18.45 -1.16 -22.95
N ALA A 478 17.69 -0.54 -23.85
CA ALA A 478 17.13 -1.24 -25.02
C ALA A 478 18.01 -1.11 -26.27
N PHE A 479 18.63 0.06 -26.48
CA PHE A 479 19.47 0.33 -27.65
C PHE A 479 20.87 -0.31 -27.65
N PRO A 480 21.62 -0.39 -26.52
CA PRO A 480 22.99 -0.91 -26.58
C PRO A 480 23.04 -2.38 -27.00
N PRO A 481 23.97 -2.77 -27.90
CA PRO A 481 24.11 -4.15 -28.32
C PRO A 481 24.55 -5.02 -27.14
N ARG A 482 23.77 -6.06 -26.85
CA ARG A 482 24.11 -7.06 -25.83
C ARG A 482 24.96 -8.17 -26.45
N LEU A 483 25.87 -8.73 -25.65
CA LEU A 483 26.63 -9.93 -26.04
C LEU A 483 25.67 -11.13 -26.13
N PRO A 484 25.93 -12.11 -27.04
CA PRO A 484 25.07 -13.30 -27.19
C PRO A 484 24.90 -14.13 -25.91
N ASN A 485 25.89 -14.11 -25.01
CA ASN A 485 25.87 -14.84 -23.74
C ASN A 485 25.27 -14.05 -22.57
N ASP A 486 24.79 -12.84 -22.82
CA ASP A 486 24.24 -11.95 -21.79
C ASP A 486 22.72 -12.08 -21.68
N LEU A 487 22.15 -11.61 -20.56
CA LEU A 487 20.71 -11.69 -20.32
C LEU A 487 19.95 -10.79 -21.32
N PRO A 488 18.97 -11.32 -22.09
CA PRO A 488 18.19 -10.52 -23.02
C PRO A 488 17.31 -9.51 -22.28
N LEU A 489 16.92 -8.42 -22.98
CA LEU A 489 16.07 -7.37 -22.40
C LEU A 489 14.75 -7.92 -21.85
N PHE A 490 14.13 -8.85 -22.54
CA PHE A 490 12.94 -9.56 -22.08
C PHE A 490 13.33 -11.00 -21.79
N THR A 491 13.06 -11.45 -20.58
CA THR A 491 13.50 -12.76 -20.12
C THR A 491 12.49 -13.39 -19.17
N ASP A 492 12.52 -14.71 -19.06
CA ASP A 492 11.70 -15.46 -18.10
C ASP A 492 12.37 -15.43 -16.72
N VAL A 493 11.57 -15.58 -15.65
CA VAL A 493 12.06 -15.60 -14.26
C VAL A 493 13.15 -16.66 -14.06
N ASP A 494 12.92 -17.88 -14.54
CA ASP A 494 13.85 -19.00 -14.38
C ASP A 494 15.23 -18.74 -15.00
N HIS A 495 15.26 -17.97 -16.10
CA HIS A 495 16.50 -17.62 -16.78
C HIS A 495 17.18 -16.40 -16.13
N ALA A 496 16.42 -15.48 -15.54
CA ALA A 496 16.95 -14.27 -14.91
C ALA A 496 17.57 -14.51 -13.53
N VAL A 497 16.98 -15.41 -12.72
CA VAL A 497 17.38 -15.66 -11.32
C VAL A 497 18.85 -16.07 -11.17
N PRO A 498 19.44 -16.94 -12.02
CA PRO A 498 20.87 -17.24 -11.98
C PRO A 498 21.78 -16.05 -12.32
N PHE A 499 21.33 -15.09 -13.14
CA PHE A 499 22.08 -13.86 -13.42
C PHE A 499 22.01 -12.88 -12.24
N LEU A 500 20.85 -12.78 -11.59
CA LEU A 500 20.72 -12.02 -10.34
C LEU A 500 21.66 -12.55 -9.26
N ARG A 501 21.84 -13.87 -9.17
CA ARG A 501 22.75 -14.50 -8.20
C ARG A 501 24.22 -14.13 -8.43
N ARG A 502 24.63 -14.00 -9.69
CA ARG A 502 25.99 -13.59 -10.09
C ARG A 502 26.27 -12.11 -9.83
N GLY A 503 25.24 -11.27 -9.85
CA GLY A 503 25.37 -9.82 -9.74
C GLY A 503 25.71 -9.15 -11.08
N GLY A 504 25.65 -7.81 -11.11
CA GLY A 504 25.85 -7.01 -12.34
C GLY A 504 24.60 -6.82 -13.21
N HIS A 505 23.49 -7.49 -12.86
CA HIS A 505 22.20 -7.39 -13.54
C HIS A 505 21.12 -6.88 -12.59
N VAL A 506 20.13 -6.18 -13.16
CA VAL A 506 18.92 -5.77 -12.45
C VAL A 506 17.70 -6.26 -13.23
N LEU A 507 16.76 -6.89 -12.53
CA LEU A 507 15.53 -7.43 -13.11
C LEU A 507 14.34 -6.59 -12.64
N HIS A 508 13.57 -6.04 -13.57
CA HIS A 508 12.26 -5.48 -13.28
C HIS A 508 11.17 -6.54 -13.49
N CYS A 509 10.39 -6.80 -12.45
CA CYS A 509 9.43 -7.88 -12.41
C CYS A 509 8.27 -7.57 -11.47
N GLU A 510 7.21 -8.39 -11.55
CA GLU A 510 6.27 -8.50 -10.43
C GLU A 510 6.96 -9.28 -9.31
N LEU A 511 7.01 -8.70 -8.11
CA LEU A 511 7.79 -9.26 -7.00
C LEU A 511 7.27 -10.64 -6.57
N THR A 512 5.95 -10.81 -6.61
CA THR A 512 5.26 -12.06 -6.29
C THR A 512 5.71 -13.22 -7.18
N GLU A 513 6.10 -12.95 -8.43
CA GLU A 513 6.55 -13.97 -9.39
C GLU A 513 7.97 -14.45 -9.14
N VAL A 514 8.85 -13.57 -8.64
CA VAL A 514 10.30 -13.87 -8.57
C VAL A 514 10.72 -14.39 -7.21
N TYR A 515 10.05 -13.99 -6.13
CA TYR A 515 10.42 -14.40 -4.77
C TYR A 515 10.48 -15.92 -4.54
N PRO A 516 9.55 -16.75 -5.03
CA PRO A 516 9.66 -18.19 -4.86
C PRO A 516 10.88 -18.80 -5.57
N ALA A 517 11.19 -18.30 -6.77
CA ALA A 517 12.35 -18.76 -7.53
C ALA A 517 13.66 -18.37 -6.82
N ILE A 518 13.74 -17.18 -6.22
CA ILE A 518 14.87 -16.75 -5.39
C ILE A 518 14.97 -17.62 -4.13
N ALA A 519 13.88 -17.80 -3.39
CA ALA A 519 13.86 -18.58 -2.14
C ALA A 519 14.32 -20.04 -2.34
N ASN A 520 14.04 -20.62 -3.50
CA ASN A 520 14.44 -21.98 -3.84
C ASN A 520 15.92 -22.09 -4.27
N GLN A 521 16.50 -21.05 -4.88
CA GLN A 521 17.86 -21.11 -5.46
C GLN A 521 18.94 -20.42 -4.62
N PHE A 522 18.58 -19.47 -3.75
CA PHE A 522 19.51 -18.63 -3.00
C PHE A 522 19.66 -19.13 -1.55
N THR A 523 20.84 -18.93 -0.99
CA THR A 523 21.09 -19.08 0.45
C THR A 523 20.60 -17.85 1.22
N ALA A 524 20.42 -17.98 2.54
CA ALA A 524 19.98 -16.86 3.38
C ALA A 524 20.90 -15.63 3.26
N ASN A 525 22.22 -15.85 3.20
CA ASN A 525 23.20 -14.77 3.04
C ASN A 525 23.05 -14.07 1.68
N GLU A 526 22.88 -14.84 0.59
CA GLU A 526 22.68 -14.27 -0.74
C GLU A 526 21.35 -13.51 -0.84
N ILE A 527 20.32 -13.89 -0.08
CA ILE A 527 19.06 -13.15 0.01
C ILE A 527 19.27 -11.81 0.71
N CYS A 528 20.06 -11.75 1.78
CA CYS A 528 20.39 -10.51 2.48
C CYS A 528 21.20 -9.52 1.62
N GLU A 529 21.91 -10.02 0.62
CA GLU A 529 22.66 -9.23 -0.38
C GLU A 529 21.77 -8.66 -1.50
N LEU A 530 20.51 -9.07 -1.58
CA LEU A 530 19.55 -8.51 -2.54
C LEU A 530 19.03 -7.15 -2.07
N ARG A 531 18.75 -6.30 -3.05
CA ARG A 531 18.09 -5.02 -2.89
C ARG A 531 16.94 -4.90 -3.86
N THR A 532 15.90 -4.21 -3.39
CA THR A 532 14.68 -3.96 -4.16
C THR A 532 14.44 -2.47 -4.23
N VAL A 533 14.32 -1.95 -5.44
CA VAL A 533 13.94 -0.56 -5.71
C VAL A 533 12.51 -0.53 -6.26
N GLU A 534 11.80 0.56 -6.00
CA GLU A 534 10.43 0.78 -6.46
C GLU A 534 10.27 0.52 -7.97
N GLY A 535 9.22 -0.20 -8.35
CA GLY A 535 8.94 -0.50 -9.75
C GLY A 535 8.30 0.65 -10.52
N LEU A 536 8.30 0.49 -11.84
CA LEU A 536 7.85 1.49 -12.81
C LEU A 536 6.36 1.85 -12.71
N TYR A 537 5.55 1.00 -12.07
CA TYR A 537 4.09 1.15 -12.02
C TYR A 537 3.54 1.58 -10.65
N LYS A 538 4.41 1.86 -9.67
CA LYS A 538 4.02 2.09 -8.27
C LYS A 538 2.98 3.20 -8.07
N TYR A 539 3.07 4.30 -8.82
CA TYR A 539 2.22 5.47 -8.61
C TYR A 539 0.86 5.39 -9.33
N ASP A 540 0.77 4.61 -10.41
CA ASP A 540 -0.45 4.53 -11.22
C ASP A 540 -1.33 3.31 -10.88
N ILE A 541 -0.76 2.26 -10.30
CA ILE A 541 -1.38 0.93 -10.24
C ILE A 541 -1.08 0.27 -8.89
N ARG A 542 -2.10 0.12 -8.05
CA ARG A 542 -1.97 -0.58 -6.76
C ARG A 542 -2.70 -1.92 -6.71
N VAL A 543 -3.87 -2.02 -7.36
CA VAL A 543 -4.72 -3.20 -7.25
C VAL A 543 -5.34 -3.57 -8.59
N MET A 544 -5.35 -4.87 -8.91
CA MET A 544 -6.06 -5.39 -10.07
C MET A 544 -7.52 -5.72 -9.74
N ALA A 545 -8.39 -5.39 -10.68
CA ALA A 545 -9.81 -5.67 -10.61
C ALA A 545 -10.12 -7.01 -11.29
N PHE A 546 -10.89 -7.84 -10.61
CA PHE A 546 -11.65 -8.90 -11.26
C PHE A 546 -12.81 -8.28 -12.04
N ILE A 547 -12.89 -8.53 -13.34
CA ILE A 547 -13.79 -7.83 -14.27
C ILE A 547 -14.86 -8.73 -14.90
N LEU A 548 -15.97 -8.07 -15.25
CA LEU A 548 -17.04 -8.56 -16.11
C LEU A 548 -17.30 -7.56 -17.26
N PRO A 549 -17.98 -8.00 -18.33
CA PRO A 549 -18.50 -7.07 -19.35
C PRO A 549 -19.40 -6.00 -18.71
N LYS A 550 -19.41 -4.79 -19.28
CA LYS A 550 -20.29 -3.71 -18.82
C LYS A 550 -21.75 -4.16 -18.79
N HIS A 551 -22.44 -3.83 -17.70
CA HIS A 551 -23.82 -4.19 -17.43
C HIS A 551 -24.03 -5.71 -17.49
N SER A 552 -23.10 -6.48 -16.91
CA SER A 552 -23.23 -7.93 -16.79
C SER A 552 -24.34 -8.27 -15.79
N MET A 553 -25.23 -9.18 -16.20
CA MET A 553 -26.32 -9.65 -15.33
C MET A 553 -25.85 -10.50 -14.15
N TYR A 554 -24.61 -10.98 -14.17
CA TYR A 554 -24.03 -11.78 -13.08
C TYR A 554 -23.28 -10.94 -12.04
N ALA A 555 -23.09 -9.64 -12.29
CA ALA A 555 -22.19 -8.81 -11.49
C ALA A 555 -22.56 -8.77 -10.00
N GLU A 556 -23.83 -8.49 -9.67
CA GLU A 556 -24.27 -8.41 -8.27
C GLU A 556 -24.22 -9.77 -7.57
N MET A 557 -24.63 -10.84 -8.26
CA MET A 557 -24.56 -12.21 -7.74
C MET A 557 -23.11 -12.58 -7.39
N PHE A 558 -22.18 -12.36 -8.32
CA PHE A 558 -20.77 -12.69 -8.10
C PHE A 558 -20.10 -11.78 -7.06
N LYS A 559 -20.47 -10.49 -6.98
CA LYS A 559 -20.00 -9.59 -5.90
C LYS A 559 -20.40 -10.10 -4.54
N ILE A 560 -21.69 -10.42 -4.35
CA ILE A 560 -22.22 -10.93 -3.07
C ILE A 560 -21.47 -12.20 -2.68
N THR A 561 -21.30 -13.15 -3.61
CA THR A 561 -20.62 -14.42 -3.33
C THR A 561 -19.15 -14.21 -2.98
N VAL A 562 -18.39 -13.42 -3.74
CA VAL A 562 -16.97 -13.17 -3.42
C VAL A 562 -16.83 -12.44 -2.08
N SER A 563 -17.71 -11.50 -1.77
CA SER A 563 -17.72 -10.81 -0.47
C SER A 563 -18.06 -11.74 0.69
N TYR A 564 -19.03 -12.64 0.50
CA TYR A 564 -19.43 -13.62 1.51
C TYR A 564 -18.33 -14.65 1.78
N GLU A 565 -17.81 -15.29 0.73
CA GLU A 565 -16.75 -16.29 0.82
C GLU A 565 -15.50 -15.71 1.50
N ARG A 566 -15.14 -14.45 1.21
CA ARG A 566 -13.98 -13.81 1.86
C ARG A 566 -14.13 -13.64 3.38
N MET A 567 -15.36 -13.51 3.88
CA MET A 567 -15.63 -13.46 5.32
C MET A 567 -15.60 -14.84 5.96
N ASP A 568 -15.61 -15.91 5.16
CA ASP A 568 -15.48 -17.29 5.63
C ASP A 568 -14.01 -17.61 5.94
N VAL A 569 -13.79 -18.29 7.07
CA VAL A 569 -12.48 -18.67 7.58
C VAL A 569 -11.79 -19.70 6.65
N GLN A 570 -12.57 -20.43 5.83
CA GLN A 570 -12.07 -21.45 4.91
C GLN A 570 -11.60 -20.92 3.54
N PHE A 571 -11.88 -19.65 3.22
CA PHE A 571 -11.50 -19.05 1.95
C PHE A 571 -10.00 -19.12 1.62
N PRO A 572 -9.07 -18.92 2.58
CA PRO A 572 -7.65 -19.11 2.35
C PRO A 572 -7.31 -20.57 1.98
N GLU A 573 -7.99 -21.56 2.56
CA GLU A 573 -7.75 -22.98 2.28
C GLU A 573 -8.17 -23.34 0.85
N HIS A 574 -9.33 -22.84 0.39
CA HIS A 574 -9.78 -23.05 -0.99
C HIS A 574 -8.84 -22.45 -2.03
N ILE A 575 -8.29 -21.25 -1.77
CA ILE A 575 -7.31 -20.61 -2.65
C ILE A 575 -5.94 -21.30 -2.57
N SER A 576 -5.53 -21.77 -1.38
CA SER A 576 -4.24 -22.45 -1.20
C SER A 576 -4.10 -23.74 -2.01
N ARG A 577 -5.22 -24.40 -2.38
CA ARG A 577 -5.23 -25.58 -3.26
C ARG A 577 -4.70 -25.29 -4.67
N PHE A 578 -4.73 -24.03 -5.10
CA PHE A 578 -4.29 -23.62 -6.44
C PHE A 578 -2.84 -23.12 -6.49
N ASP A 579 -2.07 -23.28 -5.39
CA ASP A 579 -0.69 -22.82 -5.21
C ASP A 579 -0.37 -21.55 -6.01
N VAL A 580 -1.11 -20.49 -5.72
CA VAL A 580 -0.90 -19.19 -6.33
C VAL A 580 0.35 -18.60 -5.69
N VAL A 581 1.52 -18.90 -6.29
CA VAL A 581 2.88 -18.33 -6.20
C VAL A 581 3.31 -17.66 -4.85
N GLY A 582 2.49 -16.86 -4.18
CA GLY A 582 2.64 -16.43 -2.79
C GLY A 582 2.38 -17.51 -1.71
N SER A 583 1.72 -18.63 -1.99
CA SER A 583 1.66 -19.78 -1.06
C SER A 583 3.00 -20.51 -0.95
N GLY A 584 3.87 -20.43 -1.97
CA GLY A 584 5.22 -21.02 -1.93
C GLY A 584 6.15 -20.34 -0.92
N VAL A 585 5.95 -19.05 -0.63
CA VAL A 585 6.64 -18.38 0.49
C VAL A 585 6.10 -18.91 1.82
N LEU A 586 4.78 -19.07 1.96
CA LEU A 586 4.14 -19.64 3.15
C LEU A 586 4.48 -21.13 3.39
N GLN A 587 4.67 -21.92 2.32
CA GLN A 587 5.06 -23.33 2.39
C GLN A 587 6.56 -23.52 2.58
N SER A 588 7.43 -22.72 1.95
CA SER A 588 8.89 -22.82 2.16
C SER A 588 9.31 -22.29 3.54
N GLN A 589 8.60 -21.30 4.10
CA GLN A 589 8.80 -20.80 5.46
C GLN A 589 8.37 -21.80 6.55
N ARG A 590 7.51 -22.79 6.24
CA ARG A 590 7.24 -23.90 7.18
C ARG A 590 8.42 -24.87 7.32
N GLN A 591 9.33 -24.92 6.36
CA GLN A 591 10.47 -25.84 6.35
C GLN A 591 11.78 -25.20 6.84
N LYS A 592 11.84 -23.87 7.02
CA LYS A 592 12.98 -23.16 7.62
C LYS A 592 12.48 -22.06 8.56
N PRO A 593 12.72 -22.14 9.88
CA PRO A 593 12.34 -21.09 10.81
C PRO A 593 13.26 -19.89 10.62
N VAL A 594 12.90 -18.98 9.72
CA VAL A 594 13.41 -17.60 9.76
C VAL A 594 12.31 -16.80 10.44
N ASN A 595 12.65 -16.12 11.54
CA ASN A 595 11.73 -15.21 12.23
C ASN A 595 11.39 -14.03 11.30
N VAL A 596 10.45 -14.22 10.39
CA VAL A 596 9.84 -13.17 9.59
C VAL A 596 8.38 -13.09 10.02
N GLN A 597 8.04 -12.03 10.74
CA GLN A 597 6.64 -11.69 11.00
C GLN A 597 5.96 -11.38 9.66
N ILE A 598 5.19 -12.33 9.14
CA ILE A 598 4.31 -12.09 8.01
C ILE A 598 3.14 -11.25 8.55
N VAL A 599 3.22 -9.94 8.34
CA VAL A 599 2.05 -9.07 8.47
C VAL A 599 1.10 -9.47 7.36
N HIS A 600 0.10 -10.27 7.73
CA HIS A 600 -1.11 -10.44 6.95
C HIS A 600 -1.63 -9.02 6.67
N GLN A 601 -1.54 -8.52 5.42
CA GLN A 601 -2.18 -7.26 5.05
C GLN A 601 -3.70 -7.47 5.02
N SER A 602 -4.30 -7.61 6.21
CA SER A 602 -5.61 -7.02 6.47
C SER A 602 -5.43 -5.52 6.29
N TRP A 603 -6.18 -4.91 5.38
CA TRP A 603 -6.23 -3.46 5.28
C TRP A 603 -6.87 -2.90 6.55
N SER A 604 -6.06 -2.61 7.58
CA SER A 604 -6.37 -1.54 8.51
C SER A 604 -5.99 -0.25 7.79
N TYR A 605 -6.93 0.67 7.59
CA TYR A 605 -6.56 2.04 7.27
C TYR A 605 -5.74 2.58 8.44
N SER A 606 -4.41 2.54 8.37
CA SER A 606 -3.57 3.22 9.36
C SER A 606 -3.59 4.70 9.03
N LEU A 607 -4.46 5.46 9.70
CA LEU A 607 -4.31 6.90 9.76
C LEU A 607 -3.01 7.17 10.51
N GLY A 608 -2.09 7.87 9.87
CA GLY A 608 -0.76 8.18 10.40
C GLY A 608 -0.49 9.66 10.26
N PHE A 609 0.13 10.24 11.27
CA PHE A 609 0.62 11.62 11.20
C PHE A 609 1.99 11.61 10.53
N ILE A 610 2.17 12.46 9.52
CA ILE A 610 3.48 12.71 8.91
C ILE A 610 4.04 13.95 9.57
N PHE A 611 5.15 13.80 10.26
CA PHE A 611 5.87 14.92 10.88
C PHE A 611 7.33 14.90 10.43
N ARG A 612 7.91 16.09 10.33
CA ARG A 612 9.34 16.26 10.13
C ARG A 612 9.99 16.35 11.50
N LEU A 613 10.93 15.45 11.80
CA LEU A 613 11.75 15.55 13.01
C LEU A 613 12.58 16.84 12.92
N THR A 614 12.22 17.86 13.70
CA THR A 614 13.02 19.07 13.90
C THR A 614 13.82 18.95 15.21
N PRO A 615 14.92 19.72 15.38
CA PRO A 615 15.70 19.72 16.62
C PRO A 615 14.86 19.99 17.87
N GLU A 616 13.76 20.74 17.76
CA GLU A 616 12.83 21.03 18.86
C GLU A 616 12.06 19.78 19.32
N VAL A 617 11.67 18.89 18.40
CA VAL A 617 10.97 17.61 18.69
C VAL A 617 11.92 16.60 19.34
N ASN A 618 13.21 16.64 18.98
CA ASN A 618 14.24 15.81 19.62
C ASN A 618 14.49 16.19 21.09
N GLY A 619 14.19 17.43 21.51
CA GLY A 619 14.38 17.88 22.89
C GLY A 619 13.27 17.45 23.86
N VAL A 620 12.05 17.18 23.36
CA VAL A 620 10.90 16.81 24.20
C VAL A 620 10.90 15.33 24.57
N THR A 621 11.46 14.48 23.70
CA THR A 621 11.48 13.01 23.89
C THR A 621 12.79 12.49 24.48
N ARG A 622 13.81 13.34 24.59
CA ARG A 622 15.17 12.95 24.97
C ARG A 622 15.71 13.87 26.06
N GLU A 623 15.62 13.43 27.31
CA GLU A 623 16.39 14.04 28.40
C GLU A 623 17.86 13.64 28.27
N VAL A 624 18.57 14.22 27.30
CA VAL A 624 20.03 14.05 27.20
C VAL A 624 20.68 14.92 28.26
N SER A 625 20.71 14.43 29.49
CA SER A 625 21.62 14.97 30.50
C SER A 625 22.99 14.36 30.24
N PHE A 626 24.04 15.16 30.08
CA PHE A 626 25.43 14.65 30.03
C PHE A 626 25.78 13.77 31.25
N LEU A 627 25.00 13.83 32.33
CA LEU A 627 25.21 13.01 33.53
C LEU A 627 24.45 11.68 33.51
N SER A 628 23.54 11.46 32.54
CA SER A 628 22.65 10.28 32.46
C SER A 628 23.31 8.90 32.32
N PRO A 629 24.51 8.72 31.72
CA PRO A 629 25.08 7.39 31.55
C PRO A 629 25.43 6.69 32.87
N PHE A 630 25.53 7.45 33.95
CA PHE A 630 25.87 6.97 35.27
C PHE A 630 24.83 7.39 36.30
N THR A 631 24.48 6.47 37.19
CA THR A 631 23.62 6.79 38.34
C THR A 631 24.33 7.75 39.29
N GLY A 632 23.59 8.50 40.10
CA GLY A 632 24.17 9.40 41.10
C GLY A 632 25.14 8.71 42.07
N ALA A 633 24.92 7.41 42.34
CA ALA A 633 25.82 6.60 43.16
C ALA A 633 27.18 6.36 42.48
N VAL A 634 27.20 6.14 41.16
CA VAL A 634 28.44 5.98 40.38
C VAL A 634 29.21 7.30 40.33
N TRP A 635 28.53 8.43 40.11
CA TRP A 635 29.16 9.76 40.20
C TRP A 635 29.75 10.02 41.59
N GLY A 636 29.05 9.62 42.65
CA GLY A 636 29.58 9.67 44.02
C GLY A 636 30.86 8.84 44.20
N ALA A 637 30.89 7.61 43.67
CA ALA A 637 32.07 6.75 43.71
C ALA A 637 33.26 7.35 42.92
N VAL A 638 32.98 7.93 41.75
CA VAL A 638 34.00 8.64 40.94
C VAL A 638 34.59 9.80 41.73
N LEU A 639 33.78 10.64 42.38
CA LEU A 639 34.26 11.75 43.20
C LEU A 639 35.17 11.30 44.36
N VAL A 640 34.85 10.16 44.98
CA VAL A 640 35.69 9.57 46.04
C VAL A 640 37.04 9.11 45.48
N VAL A 641 37.06 8.46 44.31
CA VAL A 641 38.29 8.03 43.64
C VAL A 641 39.14 9.24 43.22
N ILE A 642 38.51 10.31 42.73
CA ILE A 642 39.18 11.59 42.41
C ILE A 642 39.83 12.20 43.66
N ALA A 643 39.11 12.21 44.79
CA ALA A 643 39.63 12.73 46.05
C ALA A 643 40.82 11.89 46.57
N LEU A 644 40.75 10.56 46.45
CA LEU A 644 41.86 9.66 46.81
C LEU A 644 43.08 9.85 45.89
N ALA A 645 42.86 10.07 44.59
CA ALA A 645 43.93 10.36 43.64
C ALA A 645 44.61 11.71 43.94
N LEU A 646 43.85 12.74 44.30
CA LEU A 646 44.37 14.04 44.72
C LEU A 646 45.19 13.92 46.01
N MET A 647 44.71 13.15 47.00
CA MET A 647 45.45 12.87 48.23
C MET A 647 46.75 12.12 47.93
N ALA A 648 46.73 11.11 47.06
CA ALA A 648 47.93 10.38 46.65
C ALA A 648 48.95 11.31 45.96
N LEU A 649 48.51 12.15 45.02
CA LEU A 649 49.34 13.12 44.33
C LEU A 649 49.94 14.17 45.29
N GLN A 650 49.18 14.67 46.26
CA GLN A 650 49.68 15.58 47.29
C GLN A 650 50.73 14.90 48.19
N LEU A 651 50.52 13.64 48.58
CA LEU A 651 51.48 12.85 49.35
C LEU A 651 52.78 12.61 48.57
N THR A 652 52.72 12.42 47.24
CA THR A 652 53.94 12.33 46.40
C THR A 652 54.72 13.63 46.37
N GLY A 653 54.03 14.78 46.35
CA GLY A 653 54.67 16.10 46.40
C GLY A 653 55.35 16.37 47.73
N ALA A 654 54.72 15.99 48.85
CA ALA A 654 55.30 16.13 50.18
C ALA A 654 56.55 15.26 50.41
N CYS A 655 56.62 14.09 49.76
CA CYS A 655 57.78 13.19 49.86
C CYS A 655 58.97 13.60 48.98
N HIS A 656 58.79 14.56 48.06
CA HIS A 656 59.81 15.04 47.11
C HIS A 656 60.43 16.39 47.52
N ALA A 657 60.39 16.73 48.81
CA ALA A 657 60.91 17.99 49.36
C ALA A 657 62.45 18.08 49.31
N SER A 658 62.98 18.26 48.10
CA SER A 658 64.34 18.75 47.85
C SER A 658 64.33 19.49 46.50
N GLY A 659 63.74 20.70 46.50
CA GLY A 659 63.78 21.65 45.38
C GLY A 659 62.43 22.29 45.04
N ALA A 660 62.29 23.58 45.34
CA ALA A 660 61.24 24.58 45.01
C ALA A 660 59.74 24.15 45.12
N PRO A 661 58.87 24.95 45.78
CA PRO A 661 57.47 24.58 45.95
C PRO A 661 56.77 24.49 44.58
N PRO A 662 56.16 23.34 44.23
CA PRO A 662 55.34 23.27 43.04
C PRO A 662 54.12 24.19 43.22
N SER A 663 53.83 25.03 42.24
CA SER A 663 52.63 25.88 42.25
C SER A 663 51.38 25.02 42.50
N HIS A 664 50.49 25.44 43.41
CA HIS A 664 49.29 24.67 43.82
C HIS A 664 48.45 24.13 42.65
N ASN A 665 48.44 24.81 41.50
CA ASN A 665 47.66 24.42 40.33
C ASN A 665 48.27 23.29 39.48
N HIS A 666 49.49 22.83 39.76
CA HIS A 666 50.15 21.77 39.00
C HIS A 666 49.46 20.41 39.18
N PHE A 667 49.03 20.11 40.41
CA PHE A 667 48.34 18.86 40.72
C PHE A 667 46.95 18.77 40.09
N LEU A 668 46.31 19.93 39.89
CA LEU A 668 45.00 20.02 39.24
C LEU A 668 45.12 19.75 37.74
N ILE A 669 46.20 20.21 37.09
CA ILE A 669 46.49 19.91 35.68
C ILE A 669 46.87 18.45 35.49
N ASP A 670 47.71 17.89 36.37
CA ASP A 670 48.01 16.45 36.37
C ASP A 670 46.72 15.63 36.56
N MET A 671 45.79 16.08 37.42
CA MET A 671 44.52 15.38 37.63
C MET A 671 43.58 15.50 36.43
N ILE A 672 43.47 16.67 35.81
CA ILE A 672 42.72 16.82 34.54
C ILE A 672 43.36 15.93 33.47
N GLY A 673 44.69 15.83 33.40
CA GLY A 673 45.40 14.91 32.53
C GLY A 673 45.07 13.44 32.82
N LEU A 674 45.02 13.03 34.09
CA LEU A 674 44.62 11.67 34.49
C LEU A 674 43.16 11.34 34.16
N LEU A 675 42.25 12.31 34.24
CA LEU A 675 40.84 12.16 33.86
C LEU A 675 40.64 12.15 32.34
N ALA A 676 41.45 12.92 31.61
CA ALA A 676 41.44 13.02 30.15
C ALA A 676 42.31 11.94 29.47
N GLN A 677 42.64 10.85 30.18
CA GLN A 677 43.46 9.72 29.71
C GLN A 677 44.90 10.06 29.26
N GLN A 678 45.45 11.21 29.68
CA GLN A 678 46.75 11.74 29.23
C GLN A 678 47.93 11.36 30.13
N GLY A 679 47.72 10.55 31.15
CA GLY A 679 48.79 10.15 32.07
C GLY A 679 49.12 11.21 33.12
N THR A 680 50.23 11.01 33.82
CA THR A 680 50.81 11.99 34.77
C THR A 680 52.23 12.31 34.35
N THR A 681 52.63 13.59 34.48
CA THR A 681 53.99 14.05 34.18
C THR A 681 55.02 13.66 35.26
N LYS A 682 54.54 13.17 36.42
CA LYS A 682 55.39 12.85 37.57
C LYS A 682 55.62 11.34 37.69
N SER A 683 56.88 10.95 37.74
CA SER A 683 57.28 9.60 38.14
C SER A 683 57.66 9.59 39.62
N SER A 684 57.17 8.61 40.39
CA SER A 684 57.60 8.37 41.77
C SER A 684 58.53 7.17 41.82
N ALA A 685 59.58 7.19 42.65
CA ALA A 685 60.45 6.02 42.84
C ALA A 685 59.81 4.95 43.75
N ARG A 686 58.74 5.27 44.49
CA ARG A 686 58.10 4.36 45.45
C ARG A 686 57.06 3.47 44.78
N ILE A 687 57.24 2.15 44.88
CA ILE A 687 56.36 1.13 44.30
C ILE A 687 54.88 1.31 44.71
N PRO A 688 54.52 1.55 45.99
CA PRO A 688 53.12 1.70 46.40
C PRO A 688 52.41 2.87 45.71
N VAL A 689 53.15 3.96 45.48
CA VAL A 689 52.64 5.15 44.78
C VAL A 689 52.41 4.86 43.30
N ARG A 690 53.32 4.11 42.66
CA ARG A 690 53.14 3.69 41.26
C ARG A 690 51.91 2.82 41.10
N ILE A 691 51.71 1.84 41.99
CA ILE A 691 50.53 0.95 41.95
C ILE A 691 49.24 1.77 42.08
N ALA A 692 49.19 2.72 43.01
CA ALA A 692 48.03 3.61 43.17
C ALA A 692 47.77 4.47 41.91
N LEU A 693 48.82 5.05 41.32
CA LEU A 693 48.70 5.84 40.09
C LEU A 693 48.24 4.99 38.89
N TYR A 694 48.78 3.77 38.74
CA TYR A 694 48.35 2.84 37.69
C TYR A 694 46.90 2.38 37.88
N ALA A 695 46.47 2.12 39.12
CA ALA A 695 45.09 1.74 39.40
C ALA A 695 44.10 2.88 39.08
N VAL A 696 44.44 4.13 39.44
CA VAL A 696 43.65 5.31 39.09
C VAL A 696 43.59 5.52 37.58
N LEU A 697 44.72 5.37 36.88
CA LEU A 697 44.78 5.46 35.43
C LEU A 697 43.92 4.41 34.72
N LEU A 698 44.02 3.15 35.16
CA LEU A 698 43.23 2.06 34.59
C LEU A 698 41.73 2.27 34.84
N MET A 699 41.36 2.71 36.04
CA MET A 699 39.97 2.99 36.39
C MET A 699 39.40 4.15 35.57
N ASN A 700 40.12 5.27 35.48
CA ASN A 700 39.71 6.41 34.65
C ASN A 700 39.62 6.03 33.18
N PHE A 701 40.55 5.20 32.68
CA PHE A 701 40.50 4.67 31.33
C PHE A 701 39.21 3.89 31.07
N LEU A 702 38.86 2.94 31.95
CA LEU A 702 37.64 2.14 31.83
C LEU A 702 36.37 3.00 31.93
N LEU A 703 36.32 3.90 32.91
CA LEU A 703 35.17 4.78 33.13
C LEU A 703 34.91 5.71 31.94
N TYR A 704 35.98 6.29 31.39
CA TYR A 704 35.90 7.21 30.27
C TYR A 704 35.48 6.51 28.97
N ASN A 705 36.05 5.35 28.65
CA ASN A 705 35.63 4.59 27.46
C ASN A 705 34.16 4.18 27.57
N TYR A 706 33.73 3.66 28.73
CA TYR A 706 32.32 3.31 28.93
C TYR A 706 31.38 4.52 28.81
N TYR A 707 31.75 5.65 29.42
CA TYR A 707 30.96 6.88 29.37
C TYR A 707 30.87 7.46 27.95
N SER A 708 31.99 7.50 27.22
CA SER A 708 32.04 7.94 25.83
C SER A 708 31.21 7.02 24.94
N ASP A 709 31.39 5.71 25.05
CA ASP A 709 30.63 4.74 24.25
C ASP A 709 29.13 4.81 24.54
N SER A 710 28.74 5.01 25.80
CA SER A 710 27.33 5.14 26.18
C SER A 710 26.71 6.44 25.66
N ILE A 711 27.35 7.59 25.86
CA ILE A 711 26.84 8.87 25.36
C ILE A 711 26.76 8.87 23.85
N VAL A 712 27.78 8.34 23.18
CA VAL A 712 27.81 8.41 21.72
C VAL A 712 26.97 7.32 21.09
N GLY A 713 26.86 6.14 21.70
CA GLY A 713 25.85 5.15 21.35
C GLY A 713 24.43 5.71 21.45
N GLU A 714 24.16 6.50 22.49
CA GLU A 714 22.87 7.17 22.66
C GLU A 714 22.72 8.32 21.64
N LEU A 715 23.66 9.26 21.51
CA LEU A 715 23.60 10.36 20.54
C LEU A 715 23.50 9.90 19.08
N LEU A 716 24.19 8.82 18.70
CA LEU A 716 24.20 8.26 17.34
C LEU A 716 23.10 7.21 17.11
N SER A 717 22.35 6.77 18.11
CA SER A 717 21.20 5.92 17.86
C SER A 717 20.18 6.73 17.05
N VAL A 718 20.13 6.47 15.75
CA VAL A 718 19.21 7.09 14.79
C VAL A 718 17.74 6.81 15.14
N THR A 719 17.47 5.92 16.09
CA THR A 719 16.14 5.58 16.58
C THR A 719 15.63 6.60 17.58
N ASN A 720 15.35 7.82 17.13
CA ASN A 720 14.22 8.57 17.71
C ASN A 720 12.99 8.26 16.85
N PRO A 721 12.11 7.32 17.26
CA PRO A 721 10.93 6.97 16.48
C PRO A 721 9.91 8.13 16.39
N GLY A 722 10.17 9.28 17.02
CA GLY A 722 9.19 10.35 17.18
C GLY A 722 8.10 9.97 18.18
N PRO A 723 7.05 10.79 18.32
CA PRO A 723 5.89 10.43 19.13
C PRO A 723 5.26 9.14 18.60
N THR A 724 5.29 8.10 19.42
CA THR A 724 4.74 6.77 19.09
C THR A 724 3.28 6.61 19.52
N THR A 725 2.79 7.56 20.33
CA THR A 725 1.42 7.59 20.85
C THR A 725 0.78 8.96 20.61
N ILE A 726 -0.55 8.99 20.54
CA ILE A 726 -1.32 10.24 20.38
C ILE A 726 -1.10 11.19 21.56
N GLY A 727 -0.92 10.67 22.78
CA GLY A 727 -0.60 11.50 23.95
C GLY A 727 0.74 12.22 23.81
N GLN A 728 1.79 11.51 23.36
CA GLN A 728 3.09 12.12 23.06
C GLN A 728 3.01 13.15 21.94
N LEU A 729 2.15 12.93 20.93
CA LEU A 729 1.93 13.88 19.85
C LEU A 729 1.21 15.15 20.34
N ALA A 730 0.27 15.02 21.28
CA ALA A 730 -0.47 16.16 21.85
C ALA A 730 0.42 17.08 22.71
N GLU A 731 1.43 16.51 23.36
CA GLU A 731 2.42 17.26 24.15
C GLU A 731 3.57 17.84 23.29
N CYS A 732 3.68 17.42 22.02
CA CYS A 732 4.69 17.96 21.12
C CYS A 732 4.35 19.41 20.70
N PRO A 733 5.36 20.27 20.49
CA PRO A 733 5.18 21.64 19.98
C PRO A 733 4.81 21.70 18.49
N LEU A 734 4.32 20.60 17.91
CA LEU A 734 3.98 20.49 16.49
C LEU A 734 2.57 20.99 16.23
N THR A 735 2.42 21.89 15.27
CA THR A 735 1.10 22.28 14.76
C THR A 735 0.51 21.13 13.95
N VAL A 736 -0.55 20.51 14.47
CA VAL A 736 -1.27 19.44 13.76
C VAL A 736 -2.20 20.06 12.72
N VAL A 737 -2.07 19.63 11.47
CA VAL A 737 -2.94 20.05 10.36
C VAL A 737 -3.59 18.82 9.77
N PHE A 738 -4.93 18.82 9.71
CA PHE A 738 -5.68 17.76 9.05
C PHE A 738 -5.81 18.04 7.56
N HIS A 739 -5.79 16.97 6.76
CA HIS A 739 -6.06 17.09 5.34
C HIS A 739 -7.54 17.48 5.14
N ASN A 740 -7.82 18.42 4.24
CA ASN A 740 -9.18 18.90 3.98
C ASN A 740 -9.98 17.86 3.18
N ASP A 741 -10.48 16.83 3.87
CA ASP A 741 -11.32 15.78 3.33
C ASP A 741 -12.54 15.51 4.22
N SER A 742 -13.56 14.89 3.64
CA SER A 742 -14.84 14.63 4.32
C SER A 742 -14.72 13.74 5.56
N TYR A 743 -13.66 12.94 5.68
CA TYR A 743 -13.47 12.05 6.83
C TYR A 743 -12.93 12.81 8.04
N ASN A 744 -11.97 13.71 7.85
CA ASN A 744 -11.45 14.56 8.92
C ASN A 744 -12.47 15.58 9.42
N HIS A 745 -13.34 16.09 8.53
CA HIS A 745 -14.47 16.94 8.94
C HIS A 745 -15.48 16.18 9.81
N ALA A 746 -15.82 14.94 9.46
CA ALA A 746 -16.72 14.11 10.26
C ALA A 746 -16.14 13.78 11.65
N LEU A 747 -14.81 13.65 11.78
CA LEU A 747 -14.13 13.41 13.06
C LEU A 747 -14.26 14.60 14.03
N LEU A 748 -14.21 15.82 13.52
CA LEU A 748 -14.39 17.05 14.31
C LEU A 748 -15.86 17.31 14.69
N GLU A 749 -16.81 16.84 13.88
CA GLU A 749 -18.25 16.94 14.18
C GLU A 749 -18.70 15.99 15.29
N ILE A 750 -17.98 14.88 15.54
CA ILE A 750 -18.33 13.90 16.58
C ILE A 750 -18.10 14.46 18.00
N GLU A 751 -17.11 15.33 18.20
CA GLU A 751 -16.86 15.96 19.52
C GLU A 751 -17.80 17.13 19.86
N GLN A 752 -18.56 17.66 18.90
CA GLN A 752 -19.57 18.68 19.17
C GLN A 752 -20.95 18.08 19.54
N GLY A 753 -21.03 16.74 19.63
CA GLY A 753 -22.26 15.98 19.87
C GLY A 753 -22.36 15.28 21.22
N GLU A 754 -21.44 15.51 22.17
CA GLU A 754 -21.59 15.11 23.58
C GLU A 754 -21.71 16.32 24.52
#